data_AF-A0A1Q7RTI6-F1
#
_entry.id   AF-A0A1Q7RTI6-F1
#
_cell.length_a   1.000
_cell.length_b   1.000
_cell.length_c   1.000
_cell.angle_alpha   90.00
_cell.angle_beta   90.00
_cell.angle_gamma   90.00
#
_symmetry.space_group_name_H-M   'P 1'
#
loop_
_entity.id
_entity.type
_entity.pdbx_description
1 polymer ?
#
loop_
_entity_poly.entity_id
_entity_poly.type
_entity_poly.pdbx_seq_one_letter_code
_entity_poly.pdbx_strand_id
1 'polypeptide(L)'
;DQYLVLSIQKWEQRLKNAQTAFDSSSYLRLSAQLKEAEDKLASAEARAIQKEVDSLEEVLLDANRDFTFAKSRADEAYYFWKKSIHEGREDAGYRSKVQELTALMAKYSARVDELTARHDSLAKIVNGYKSDVKAVQSSIKDLYKDIELANSKIDKARTSPILIKQVMINNFDRSNFGIPKARIDRCQTCHAGWKDDVMEGAPQPFTQHPVPELLKIHKPETFGCTPCHHGQGAALTAGFAHGDADKYWEWPLLSGKEVYASCTGCHGNESYVKGADRLNTGKQMLAEAGCFGCHEVKGFLDLQKIGPELNQLNVKEKPDWIFRWVRNPKDYNPHTRMPNFRFTEDEAAAITAYLWSVGKEGPFQVRKGISAGGDAARGKELVGTIGCKGCHVIGDDVRMRQARGFSYDIAPELTRAGSKLDPDWIFEWIKNPRSFRPTTRMPSLRLTDQEARDIVAYLTTLRDDRHFEKKILTLDAPEAIKRGDKLIREFGCSGCHTIKGMEKEGRVSVALSNFGRKRVDELDYGDTKVPHTWDDWVFGKLMDSRIYTTDRIISKMPVFSFADSEIITLRTLLRGLTKDVPDEDYQREFDKNLQTIEAGRKLTHYYNCINCHQIEEVGGAIKATLDDEGFAPPFLLPEGSKVQEPWLHTFLTGPTPIRPWLKIRMPTFSLTDDEIGIVQRYFLALHKREMELRDYRAIPLDENYVVNGKKLFEDYQCLSCHYTGKIPEGKSPADLAPNLALAKERLKPDWILDWIARPDSIQPGTRMPNYFPDMQASDSSILGGNAREQIRALRDYIWTLRESR
;
A
#
# COMPACT_ATOMS: atom_id res chain seq x y z
N ASP A 1 -30.13 -1.17 29.61
CA ASP A 1 -29.80 -0.80 31.01
C ASP A 1 -28.32 -0.85 31.33
N GLN A 2 -27.66 -2.02 31.32
CA GLN A 2 -26.24 -2.13 31.71
C GLN A 2 -25.31 -1.15 30.95
N TYR A 3 -25.47 -1.02 29.64
CA TYR A 3 -24.73 -0.03 28.84
C TYR A 3 -24.93 1.41 29.34
N LEU A 4 -26.17 1.81 29.64
CA LEU A 4 -26.49 3.17 30.06
C LEU A 4 -25.86 3.48 31.42
N VAL A 5 -25.93 2.53 32.36
CA VAL A 5 -25.28 2.65 33.68
C VAL A 5 -23.78 2.82 33.53
N LEU A 6 -23.14 1.97 32.72
CA LEU A 6 -21.70 2.05 32.47
C LEU A 6 -21.31 3.35 31.77
N SER A 7 -22.13 3.80 30.81
CA SER A 7 -21.93 5.07 30.10
C SER A 7 -21.96 6.25 31.05
N ILE A 8 -22.97 6.30 31.94
CA ILE A 8 -23.07 7.31 32.98
C ILE A 8 -21.82 7.28 33.87
N GLN A 9 -21.41 6.12 34.39
CA GLN A 9 -20.22 6.00 35.25
C GLN A 9 -18.95 6.52 34.57
N LYS A 10 -18.73 6.15 33.31
CA LYS A 10 -17.55 6.60 32.56
C LYS A 10 -17.58 8.08 32.23
N TRP A 11 -18.74 8.62 31.86
CA TRP A 11 -18.89 10.05 31.64
C TRP A 11 -18.81 10.85 32.94
N GLU A 12 -19.27 10.31 34.08
CA GLU A 12 -19.09 10.90 35.41
C GLU A 12 -17.61 10.93 35.79
N GLN A 13 -16.84 9.89 35.46
CA GLN A 13 -15.39 9.91 35.66
C GLN A 13 -14.71 10.95 34.76
N ARG A 14 -15.10 11.05 33.49
CA ARG A 14 -14.59 12.07 32.57
C ARG A 14 -14.97 13.48 33.01
N LEU A 15 -16.20 13.66 33.53
CA LEU A 15 -16.67 14.89 34.15
C LEU A 15 -15.80 15.26 35.35
N LYS A 16 -15.54 14.31 36.26
CA LYS A 16 -14.67 14.54 37.43
C LYS A 16 -13.26 14.93 37.01
N ASN A 17 -12.69 14.27 36.01
CA ASN A 17 -11.38 14.61 35.47
C ASN A 17 -11.38 16.02 34.87
N ALA A 18 -12.39 16.35 34.06
CA ALA A 18 -12.56 17.67 33.46
C ALA A 18 -12.76 18.77 34.52
N GLN A 19 -13.53 18.50 35.59
CA GLN A 19 -13.69 19.39 36.74
C GLN A 19 -12.40 19.57 37.54
N THR A 20 -11.59 18.52 37.67
CA THR A 20 -10.29 18.59 38.37
C THR A 20 -9.26 19.36 37.54
N ALA A 21 -9.29 19.18 36.22
CA ALA A 21 -8.45 19.90 35.27
C ALA A 21 -8.98 21.31 34.95
N PHE A 22 -10.14 21.69 35.49
CA PHE A 22 -10.75 22.98 35.23
C PHE A 22 -9.89 24.09 35.84
N ASP A 23 -9.30 24.90 34.97
CA ASP A 23 -8.49 26.03 35.38
C ASP A 23 -9.40 27.18 35.86
N SER A 24 -9.79 27.09 37.13
CA SER A 24 -10.59 28.10 37.82
C SER A 24 -9.88 29.46 37.82
N SER A 25 -8.55 29.48 37.81
CA SER A 25 -7.76 30.71 37.82
C SER A 25 -7.79 31.41 36.45
N SER A 26 -7.62 30.67 35.35
CA SER A 26 -7.82 31.20 34.01
C SER A 26 -9.28 31.53 33.74
N TYR A 27 -10.24 30.76 34.27
CA TYR A 27 -11.65 31.11 34.14
C TYR A 27 -11.96 32.44 34.84
N LEU A 28 -11.50 32.64 36.07
CA LEU A 28 -11.70 33.91 36.80
C LEU A 28 -10.99 35.08 36.10
N ARG A 29 -9.75 34.86 35.63
CA ARG A 29 -8.99 35.86 34.87
C ARG A 29 -9.67 36.21 33.56
N LEU A 30 -10.07 35.22 32.76
CA LEU A 30 -10.76 35.42 31.50
C LEU A 30 -12.16 36.01 31.73
N SER A 31 -12.85 35.66 32.80
CA SER A 31 -14.15 36.27 33.15
C SER A 31 -13.99 37.74 33.55
N ALA A 32 -12.91 38.07 34.25
CA ALA A 32 -12.55 39.47 34.53
C ALA A 32 -12.16 40.22 33.24
N GLN A 33 -11.39 39.59 32.35
CA GLN A 33 -11.06 40.13 31.03
C GLN A 33 -12.28 40.26 30.13
N LEU A 34 -13.25 39.34 30.23
CA LEU A 34 -14.51 39.40 29.50
C LEU A 34 -15.31 40.59 30.00
N LYS A 35 -15.43 40.75 31.32
CA LYS A 35 -16.08 41.91 31.92
C LYS A 35 -15.38 43.20 31.52
N GLU A 36 -14.05 43.24 31.50
CA GLU A 36 -13.27 44.39 31.04
C GLU A 36 -13.50 44.69 29.56
N ALA A 37 -13.54 43.65 28.71
CA ALA A 37 -13.82 43.79 27.28
C ALA A 37 -15.27 44.21 27.01
N GLU A 38 -16.23 43.70 27.79
CA GLU A 38 -17.64 44.08 27.76
C GLU A 38 -17.83 45.52 28.27
N ASP A 39 -17.14 45.93 29.33
CA ASP A 39 -17.16 47.30 29.85
C ASP A 39 -16.52 48.28 28.84
N LYS A 40 -15.44 47.87 28.15
CA LYS A 40 -14.85 48.63 27.03
C LYS A 40 -15.81 48.75 25.86
N LEU A 41 -16.50 47.67 25.47
CA LEU A 41 -17.54 47.68 24.44
C LEU A 41 -18.77 48.50 24.86
N ALA A 42 -19.09 48.54 26.15
CA ALA A 42 -20.20 49.29 26.73
C ALA A 42 -19.83 50.74 27.10
N SER A 43 -18.57 51.13 26.92
CA SER A 43 -18.08 52.47 27.25
C SER A 43 -18.83 53.56 26.48
N ALA A 44 -18.89 54.76 27.05
CA ALA A 44 -19.52 55.90 26.39
C ALA A 44 -18.86 56.19 25.03
N GLU A 45 -17.56 55.95 24.91
CA GLU A 45 -16.79 56.08 23.67
C GLU A 45 -17.19 55.02 22.64
N ALA A 46 -17.19 53.72 22.99
CA ALA A 46 -17.59 52.66 22.07
C ALA A 46 -19.07 52.77 21.63
N ARG A 47 -19.96 53.21 22.53
CA ARG A 47 -21.38 53.49 22.19
C ARG A 47 -21.54 54.73 21.31
N ALA A 48 -20.75 55.78 21.53
CA ALA A 48 -20.75 56.96 20.67
C ALA A 48 -20.24 56.62 19.27
N ILE A 49 -19.13 55.88 19.17
CA ILE A 49 -18.56 55.41 17.90
C ILE A 49 -19.53 54.44 17.21
N GLN A 50 -20.15 53.50 17.91
CA GLN A 50 -21.14 52.59 17.31
C GLN A 50 -22.34 53.39 16.78
N LYS A 51 -22.85 54.37 17.54
CA LYS A 51 -23.94 55.24 17.07
C LYS A 51 -23.54 56.06 15.85
N GLU A 52 -22.28 56.49 15.77
CA GLU A 52 -21.72 57.18 14.61
C GLU A 52 -21.53 56.25 13.41
N VAL A 53 -21.10 55.00 13.63
CA VAL A 53 -21.04 53.95 12.61
C VAL A 53 -22.43 53.65 12.06
N ASP A 54 -23.43 53.44 12.93
CA ASP A 54 -24.82 53.18 12.54
C ASP A 54 -25.38 54.36 11.72
N SER A 55 -25.11 55.60 12.17
CA SER A 55 -25.47 56.82 11.45
C SER A 55 -24.76 56.92 10.09
N LEU A 56 -23.46 56.59 10.02
CA LEU A 56 -22.70 56.62 8.77
C LEU A 56 -23.17 55.53 7.82
N GLU A 57 -23.59 54.36 8.32
CA GLU A 57 -24.11 53.26 7.52
C GLU A 57 -25.43 53.66 6.85
N GLU A 58 -26.34 54.33 7.56
CA GLU A 58 -27.56 54.92 6.97
C GLU A 58 -27.22 55.95 5.89
N VAL A 59 -26.28 56.87 6.16
CA VAL A 59 -25.87 57.91 5.20
C VAL A 59 -25.13 57.33 3.99
N LEU A 60 -24.34 56.28 4.20
CA LEU A 60 -23.59 55.55 3.17
C LEU A 60 -24.53 54.71 2.31
N LEU A 61 -25.60 54.15 2.87
CA LEU A 61 -26.66 53.49 2.11
C LEU A 61 -27.32 54.48 1.14
N ASP A 62 -27.67 55.67 1.62
CA ASP A 62 -28.24 56.74 0.78
C ASP A 62 -27.24 57.21 -0.29
N ALA A 63 -25.98 57.44 0.06
CA ALA A 63 -24.94 57.86 -0.89
C ALA A 63 -24.66 56.78 -1.96
N ASN A 64 -24.63 55.50 -1.57
CA ASN A 64 -24.49 54.38 -2.50
C ASN A 64 -25.71 54.24 -3.42
N ARG A 65 -26.91 54.46 -2.90
CA ARG A 65 -28.14 54.49 -3.70
C ARG A 65 -28.07 55.59 -4.75
N ASP A 66 -27.64 56.79 -4.38
CA ASP A 66 -27.48 57.92 -5.29
C ASP A 66 -26.42 57.63 -6.38
N PHE A 67 -25.28 57.06 -6.01
CA PHE A 67 -24.26 56.60 -6.96
C PHE A 67 -24.81 55.53 -7.92
N THR A 68 -25.53 54.55 -7.40
CA THR A 68 -26.07 53.43 -8.17
C THR A 68 -27.12 53.91 -9.19
N PHE A 69 -27.99 54.83 -8.78
CA PHE A 69 -28.93 55.44 -9.72
C PHE A 69 -28.24 56.32 -10.76
N ALA A 70 -27.22 57.10 -10.38
CA ALA A 70 -26.43 57.87 -11.34
C ALA A 70 -25.73 56.96 -12.35
N LYS A 71 -25.14 55.85 -11.89
CA LYS A 71 -24.50 54.82 -12.73
C LYS A 71 -25.48 54.17 -13.69
N SER A 72 -26.61 53.69 -13.19
CA SER A 72 -27.63 53.05 -14.04
C SER A 72 -28.12 54.00 -15.14
N ARG A 73 -28.34 55.28 -14.81
CA ARG A 73 -28.72 56.30 -15.80
C ARG A 73 -27.58 56.62 -16.76
N ALA A 74 -26.33 56.62 -16.30
CA ALA A 74 -25.15 56.85 -17.16
C ALA A 74 -24.95 55.70 -18.15
N ASP A 75 -25.10 54.45 -17.71
CA ASP A 75 -25.01 53.26 -18.55
C ASP A 75 -26.14 53.24 -19.60
N GLU A 76 -27.35 53.61 -19.21
CA GLU A 76 -28.48 53.80 -20.14
C GLU A 76 -28.17 54.88 -21.18
N ALA A 77 -27.73 56.07 -20.75
CA ALA A 77 -27.35 57.15 -21.65
C ALA A 77 -26.19 56.75 -22.58
N TYR A 78 -25.22 55.98 -22.08
CA TYR A 78 -24.08 55.48 -22.84
C TYR A 78 -24.52 54.47 -23.89
N TYR A 79 -25.40 53.54 -23.54
CA TYR A 79 -26.00 52.59 -24.47
C TYR A 79 -26.70 53.33 -25.62
N PHE A 80 -27.57 54.29 -25.31
CA PHE A 80 -28.30 55.04 -26.34
C PHE A 80 -27.37 55.93 -27.19
N TRP A 81 -26.34 56.54 -26.59
CA TRP A 81 -25.32 57.26 -27.34
C TRP A 81 -24.55 56.34 -28.30
N LYS A 82 -24.05 55.18 -27.85
CA LYS A 82 -23.32 54.22 -28.71
C LYS A 82 -24.22 53.61 -29.78
N LYS A 83 -25.49 53.35 -29.46
CA LYS A 83 -26.49 52.92 -30.45
C LYS A 83 -26.68 53.98 -31.53
N SER A 84 -26.80 55.26 -31.16
CA SER A 84 -26.95 56.37 -32.12
C SER A 84 -25.75 56.46 -33.09
N ILE A 85 -24.53 56.27 -32.58
CA ILE A 85 -23.31 56.20 -33.41
C ILE A 85 -23.38 55.02 -34.40
N HIS A 86 -23.80 53.84 -33.94
CA HIS A 86 -23.92 52.66 -34.80
C HIS A 86 -24.98 52.82 -35.89
N GLU A 87 -26.06 53.55 -35.60
CA GLU A 87 -27.13 53.89 -36.55
C GLU A 87 -26.76 55.05 -37.49
N GLY A 88 -25.50 55.52 -37.46
CA GLY A 88 -24.96 56.52 -38.38
C GLY A 88 -25.28 57.97 -38.02
N ARG A 89 -25.82 58.23 -36.82
CA ARG A 89 -26.26 59.56 -36.36
C ARG A 89 -25.92 59.76 -34.89
N GLU A 90 -24.77 60.38 -34.61
CA GLU A 90 -24.37 60.65 -33.23
C GLU A 90 -25.30 61.67 -32.55
N ASP A 91 -25.99 61.25 -31.49
CA ASP A 91 -26.84 62.13 -30.69
C ASP A 91 -26.02 62.85 -29.60
N ALA A 92 -25.75 64.14 -29.82
CA ALA A 92 -25.01 64.98 -28.90
C ALA A 92 -25.71 65.17 -27.53
N GLY A 93 -27.04 64.98 -27.47
CA GLY A 93 -27.81 65.04 -26.24
C GLY A 93 -27.49 63.87 -25.31
N TYR A 94 -27.47 62.64 -25.83
CA TYR A 94 -27.05 61.47 -25.04
C TYR A 94 -25.57 61.55 -24.65
N ARG A 95 -24.69 62.06 -25.53
CA ARG A 95 -23.27 62.28 -25.19
C ARG A 95 -23.09 63.25 -24.02
N SER A 96 -23.80 64.37 -24.04
CA SER A 96 -23.76 65.38 -22.96
C SER A 96 -24.31 64.79 -21.65
N LYS A 97 -25.37 63.98 -21.74
CA LYS A 97 -25.97 63.31 -20.60
C LYS A 97 -25.06 62.25 -19.97
N VAL A 98 -24.31 61.50 -20.79
CA VAL A 98 -23.24 60.62 -20.29
C VAL A 98 -22.19 61.42 -19.54
N GLN A 99 -21.72 62.55 -20.07
CA GLN A 99 -20.71 63.39 -19.40
C GLN A 99 -21.24 63.97 -18.08
N GLU A 100 -22.47 64.49 -18.06
CA GLU A 100 -23.14 64.99 -16.85
C GLU A 100 -23.28 63.90 -15.79
N LEU A 101 -23.81 62.74 -16.16
CA LEU A 101 -24.02 61.63 -15.23
C LEU A 101 -22.71 61.00 -14.79
N THR A 102 -21.68 60.98 -15.64
CA THR A 102 -20.33 60.53 -15.26
C THR A 102 -19.71 61.51 -14.25
N ALA A 103 -19.89 62.81 -14.42
CA ALA A 103 -19.44 63.81 -13.44
C ALA A 103 -20.22 63.69 -12.12
N LEU A 104 -21.53 63.41 -12.19
CA LEU A 104 -22.37 63.18 -11.03
C LEU A 104 -22.00 61.88 -10.30
N MET A 105 -21.70 60.81 -11.04
CA MET A 105 -21.14 59.57 -10.50
C MET A 105 -19.80 59.81 -9.83
N ALA A 106 -18.90 60.61 -10.42
CA ALA A 106 -17.62 60.94 -9.80
C ALA A 106 -17.82 61.68 -8.47
N LYS A 107 -18.78 62.61 -8.41
CA LYS A 107 -19.17 63.30 -7.16
C LYS A 107 -19.75 62.34 -6.12
N TYR A 108 -20.65 61.45 -6.51
CA TYR A 108 -21.24 60.47 -5.59
C TYR A 108 -20.24 59.38 -5.17
N SER A 109 -19.36 58.94 -6.07
CA SER A 109 -18.24 58.04 -5.76
C SER A 109 -17.33 58.67 -4.73
N ALA A 110 -16.89 59.92 -4.94
CA ALA A 110 -16.04 60.61 -3.96
C ALA A 110 -16.72 60.71 -2.58
N ARG A 111 -18.04 60.95 -2.55
CA ARG A 111 -18.82 60.97 -1.31
C ARG A 111 -18.95 59.57 -0.68
N VAL A 112 -19.17 58.53 -1.47
CA VAL A 112 -19.18 57.13 -1.01
C VAL A 112 -17.81 56.75 -0.48
N ASP A 113 -16.73 57.07 -1.18
CA ASP A 113 -15.35 56.76 -0.81
C ASP A 113 -14.97 57.46 0.51
N GLU A 114 -15.35 58.73 0.66
CA GLU A 114 -15.17 59.49 1.91
C GLU A 114 -15.94 58.87 3.07
N LEU A 115 -17.23 58.60 2.88
CA LEU A 115 -18.09 57.99 3.91
C LEU A 115 -17.66 56.56 4.23
N THR A 116 -17.19 55.79 3.24
CA THR A 116 -16.69 54.42 3.40
C THR A 116 -15.39 54.43 4.17
N ALA A 117 -14.44 55.30 3.82
CA ALA A 117 -13.19 55.44 4.56
C ALA A 117 -13.44 55.81 6.02
N ARG A 118 -14.39 56.72 6.28
CA ARG A 118 -14.78 57.10 7.65
C ARG A 118 -15.50 55.97 8.36
N HIS A 119 -16.50 55.35 7.74
CA HIS A 119 -17.23 54.19 8.27
C HIS A 119 -16.26 53.07 8.63
N ASP A 120 -15.40 52.64 7.70
CA ASP A 120 -14.47 51.53 7.89
C ASP A 120 -13.45 51.85 8.98
N SER A 121 -12.99 53.10 9.08
CA SER A 121 -12.08 53.52 10.15
C SER A 121 -12.72 53.38 11.54
N LEU A 122 -14.00 53.75 11.69
CA LEU A 122 -14.73 53.70 12.96
C LEU A 122 -15.28 52.29 13.25
N ALA A 123 -15.77 51.59 12.23
CA ALA A 123 -16.23 50.21 12.30
C ALA A 123 -15.09 49.27 12.66
N LYS A 124 -13.86 49.52 12.19
CA LYS A 124 -12.67 48.76 12.60
C LYS A 124 -12.41 48.89 14.10
N ILE A 125 -12.63 50.05 14.69
CA ILE A 125 -12.48 50.28 16.13
C ILE A 125 -13.53 49.50 16.91
N VAL A 126 -14.80 49.59 16.53
CA VAL A 126 -15.89 48.89 17.22
C VAL A 126 -15.84 47.38 17.03
N ASN A 127 -15.45 46.92 15.83
CA ASN A 127 -15.24 45.51 15.56
C ASN A 127 -14.02 44.96 16.31
N GLY A 128 -13.01 45.79 16.61
CA GLY A 128 -11.92 45.46 17.53
C GLY A 128 -12.45 45.13 18.92
N TYR A 129 -13.30 45.99 19.50
CA TYR A 129 -13.93 45.71 20.79
C TYR A 129 -14.80 44.45 20.77
N LYS A 130 -15.58 44.23 19.69
CA LYS A 130 -16.39 43.01 19.53
C LYS A 130 -15.53 41.75 19.34
N SER A 131 -14.39 41.85 18.65
CA SER A 131 -13.48 40.72 18.47
C SER A 131 -12.79 40.35 19.77
N ASP A 132 -12.44 41.33 20.60
CA ASP A 132 -11.84 41.10 21.91
C ASP A 132 -12.81 40.34 22.83
N VAL A 133 -14.08 40.77 22.87
CA VAL A 133 -15.15 40.05 23.59
C VAL A 133 -15.30 38.61 23.08
N LYS A 134 -15.41 38.41 21.75
CA LYS A 134 -15.56 37.07 21.16
C LYS A 134 -14.35 36.17 21.41
N ALA A 135 -13.14 36.71 21.37
CA ALA A 135 -11.91 35.96 21.63
C ALA A 135 -11.88 35.43 23.07
N VAL A 136 -12.23 36.28 24.03
CA VAL A 136 -12.29 35.91 25.45
C VAL A 136 -13.46 34.93 25.70
N GLN A 137 -14.63 35.14 25.09
CA GLN A 137 -15.76 34.20 25.15
C GLN A 137 -15.41 32.81 24.61
N SER A 138 -14.68 32.75 23.48
CA SER A 138 -14.21 31.47 22.93
C SER A 138 -13.26 30.78 23.90
N SER A 139 -12.31 31.54 24.47
CA SER A 139 -11.34 31.01 25.43
C SER A 139 -12.02 30.50 26.71
N ILE A 140 -13.07 31.18 27.19
CA ILE A 140 -13.88 30.72 28.33
C ILE A 140 -14.65 29.45 27.96
N LYS A 141 -15.27 29.41 26.77
CA LYS A 141 -16.00 28.23 26.29
C LYS A 141 -15.10 26.99 26.24
N ASP A 142 -13.86 27.16 25.79
CA ASP A 142 -12.91 26.06 25.72
C ASP A 142 -12.54 25.51 27.11
N LEU A 143 -12.57 26.32 28.18
CA LEU A 143 -12.28 25.86 29.55
C LEU A 143 -13.32 24.89 30.12
N TYR A 144 -14.59 25.01 29.73
CA TYR A 144 -15.67 24.14 30.26
C TYR A 144 -16.30 23.23 29.22
N LYS A 145 -15.81 23.24 27.97
CA LYS A 145 -16.33 22.40 26.87
C LYS A 145 -16.45 20.93 27.23
N ASP A 146 -15.43 20.37 27.90
CA ASP A 146 -15.42 18.95 28.28
C ASP A 146 -16.41 18.65 29.41
N ILE A 147 -16.63 19.61 30.31
CA ILE A 147 -17.62 19.53 31.39
C ILE A 147 -19.04 19.55 30.79
N GLU A 148 -19.32 20.50 29.89
CA GLU A 148 -20.60 20.62 29.20
C GLU A 148 -20.90 19.37 28.36
N LEU A 149 -19.90 18.87 27.63
CA LEU A 149 -20.01 17.63 26.86
C LEU A 149 -20.35 16.45 27.77
N ALA A 150 -19.63 16.28 28.88
CA ALA A 150 -19.87 15.17 29.80
C ALA A 150 -21.26 15.23 30.43
N ASN A 151 -21.70 16.41 30.89
CA ASN A 151 -23.05 16.61 31.44
C ASN A 151 -24.13 16.29 30.41
N SER A 152 -24.02 16.82 29.20
CA SER A 152 -24.96 16.54 28.11
C SER A 152 -25.08 15.04 27.81
N LYS A 153 -23.95 14.32 27.85
CA LYS A 153 -23.91 12.86 27.61
C LYS A 153 -24.55 12.08 28.75
N ILE A 154 -24.28 12.47 30.01
CA ILE A 154 -24.92 11.86 31.19
C ILE A 154 -26.44 12.05 31.13
N ASP A 155 -26.90 13.27 30.88
CA ASP A 155 -28.34 13.57 30.81
C ASP A 155 -29.02 12.79 29.69
N LYS A 156 -28.40 12.76 28.50
CA LYS A 156 -28.89 11.95 27.39
C LYS A 156 -28.95 10.47 27.74
N ALA A 157 -27.95 9.92 28.41
CA ALA A 157 -27.94 8.52 28.81
C ALA A 157 -29.06 8.20 29.81
N ARG A 158 -29.39 9.13 30.72
CA ARG A 158 -30.50 8.99 31.68
C ARG A 158 -31.88 8.98 31.00
N THR A 159 -32.06 9.73 29.91
CA THR A 159 -33.35 9.88 29.23
C THR A 159 -33.52 8.99 27.98
N SER A 160 -32.50 8.22 27.61
CA SER A 160 -32.52 7.43 26.36
C SER A 160 -33.34 6.15 26.50
N PRO A 161 -34.35 5.90 25.64
CA PRO A 161 -35.04 4.62 25.60
C PRO A 161 -34.16 3.53 24.96
N ILE A 162 -34.36 2.27 25.37
CA ILE A 162 -33.77 1.13 24.67
C ILE A 162 -34.52 0.90 23.36
N LEU A 163 -33.83 1.01 22.24
CA LEU A 163 -34.39 0.82 20.90
C LEU A 163 -33.65 -0.29 20.16
N ILE A 164 -34.40 -1.10 19.41
CA ILE A 164 -33.82 -2.01 18.42
C ILE A 164 -33.26 -1.15 17.30
N LYS A 165 -31.95 -1.23 17.09
CA LYS A 165 -31.27 -0.59 15.96
C LYS A 165 -31.19 -1.60 14.84
N GLN A 166 -31.81 -1.28 13.69
CA GLN A 166 -31.78 -2.13 12.51
C GLN A 166 -31.18 -1.38 11.32
N VAL A 167 -30.27 -2.04 10.64
CA VAL A 167 -29.75 -1.63 9.34
C VAL A 167 -30.19 -2.67 8.30
N MET A 168 -30.69 -2.20 7.16
CA MET A 168 -31.08 -3.05 6.04
C MET A 168 -30.19 -2.73 4.85
N ILE A 169 -29.44 -3.74 4.40
CA ILE A 169 -28.47 -3.64 3.33
C ILE A 169 -29.11 -4.30 2.11
N ASN A 170 -29.85 -3.51 1.34
CA ASN A 170 -30.64 -4.00 0.22
C ASN A 170 -29.74 -4.59 -0.87
N ASN A 171 -30.16 -5.68 -1.51
CA ASN A 171 -29.41 -6.34 -2.58
C ASN A 171 -28.00 -6.80 -2.20
N PHE A 172 -27.68 -6.94 -0.91
CA PHE A 172 -26.36 -7.44 -0.49
C PHE A 172 -26.24 -8.96 -0.66
N ASP A 173 -27.26 -9.70 -0.22
CA ASP A 173 -27.26 -11.16 -0.29
C ASP A 173 -27.92 -11.66 -1.59
N ARG A 174 -27.74 -12.96 -1.84
CA ARG A 174 -28.39 -13.69 -2.94
C ARG A 174 -29.03 -14.96 -2.38
N SER A 175 -30.22 -15.29 -2.85
CA SER A 175 -30.81 -16.62 -2.60
C SER A 175 -30.04 -17.71 -3.38
N ASN A 176 -30.34 -18.98 -3.11
CA ASN A 176 -29.78 -20.11 -3.87
C ASN A 176 -30.13 -20.08 -5.37
N PHE A 177 -31.13 -19.28 -5.76
CA PHE A 177 -31.52 -19.04 -7.16
C PHE A 177 -30.95 -17.74 -7.73
N GLY A 178 -30.04 -17.07 -7.01
CA GLY A 178 -29.42 -15.81 -7.45
C GLY A 178 -30.29 -14.56 -7.28
N ILE A 179 -31.47 -14.68 -6.66
CA ILE A 179 -32.35 -13.53 -6.44
C ILE A 179 -31.75 -12.61 -5.35
N PRO A 180 -31.61 -11.29 -5.61
CA PRO A 180 -31.17 -10.32 -4.61
C PRO A 180 -32.02 -10.33 -3.35
N LYS A 181 -31.35 -10.25 -2.19
CA LYS A 181 -31.98 -10.21 -0.87
C LYS A 181 -31.31 -9.15 0.01
N ALA A 182 -32.11 -8.48 0.84
CA ALA A 182 -31.57 -7.59 1.86
C ALA A 182 -30.90 -8.39 2.99
N ARG A 183 -29.70 -7.96 3.38
CA ARG A 183 -29.07 -8.42 4.63
C ARG A 183 -29.56 -7.53 5.76
N ILE A 184 -30.03 -8.16 6.85
CA ILE A 184 -30.53 -7.46 8.04
C ILE A 184 -29.46 -7.51 9.12
N ASP A 185 -29.17 -6.36 9.71
CA ASP A 185 -28.25 -6.23 10.84
C ASP A 185 -28.94 -5.55 12.02
N ARG A 186 -28.84 -6.17 13.20
CA ARG A 186 -29.31 -5.60 14.47
C ARG A 186 -28.25 -5.58 15.55
N CYS A 187 -26.98 -5.83 15.21
CA CYS A 187 -25.88 -6.02 16.16
C CYS A 187 -25.68 -4.80 17.06
N GLN A 188 -25.91 -3.60 16.53
CA GLN A 188 -25.81 -2.33 17.26
C GLN A 188 -26.85 -2.16 18.38
N THR A 189 -27.85 -3.04 18.46
CA THR A 189 -28.81 -3.08 19.57
C THR A 189 -28.13 -3.53 20.86
N CYS A 190 -27.23 -4.52 20.78
CA CYS A 190 -26.50 -5.05 21.92
C CYS A 190 -25.11 -4.42 22.06
N HIS A 191 -24.41 -4.21 20.95
CA HIS A 191 -23.04 -3.68 20.92
C HIS A 191 -22.97 -2.15 21.02
N ALA A 192 -23.78 -1.54 21.89
CA ALA A 192 -24.06 -0.10 21.86
C ALA A 192 -22.82 0.83 21.97
N GLY A 193 -21.73 0.35 22.57
CA GLY A 193 -20.50 1.13 22.73
C GLY A 193 -19.52 1.05 21.57
N TRP A 194 -19.83 0.33 20.49
CA TRP A 194 -18.92 0.11 19.35
C TRP A 194 -18.29 1.40 18.77
N LYS A 195 -19.00 2.54 18.82
CA LYS A 195 -18.53 3.85 18.36
C LYS A 195 -18.25 4.88 19.46
N ASP A 196 -18.42 4.49 20.72
CA ASP A 196 -18.33 5.40 21.84
C ASP A 196 -16.89 5.39 22.38
N ASP A 197 -16.17 6.52 22.25
CA ASP A 197 -14.76 6.63 22.62
C ASP A 197 -14.55 6.39 24.12
N VAL A 198 -15.49 6.82 24.96
CA VAL A 198 -15.40 6.56 26.41
C VAL A 198 -15.53 5.07 26.74
N MET A 199 -16.05 4.25 25.83
CA MET A 199 -16.22 2.82 26.06
C MET A 199 -14.95 2.00 25.85
N GLU A 200 -13.82 2.63 25.56
CA GLU A 200 -12.52 1.96 25.52
C GLU A 200 -12.26 1.16 26.81
N GLY A 201 -11.95 -0.14 26.68
CA GLY A 201 -11.69 -1.04 27.81
C GLY A 201 -12.93 -1.45 28.63
N ALA A 202 -14.15 -1.11 28.19
CA ALA A 202 -15.37 -1.68 28.78
C ALA A 202 -15.46 -3.20 28.52
N PRO A 203 -16.22 -3.97 29.32
CA PRO A 203 -16.48 -5.37 29.01
C PRO A 203 -17.32 -5.52 27.73
N GLN A 204 -17.12 -6.61 27.01
CA GLN A 204 -18.01 -7.00 25.91
C GLN A 204 -19.45 -7.17 26.44
N PRO A 205 -20.49 -6.75 25.68
CA PRO A 205 -20.46 -6.23 24.31
C PRO A 205 -20.32 -4.69 24.20
N PHE A 206 -20.06 -3.99 25.30
CA PHE A 206 -20.16 -2.53 25.37
C PHE A 206 -18.87 -1.79 25.04
N THR A 207 -17.78 -2.48 24.73
CA THR A 207 -16.51 -1.84 24.36
C THR A 207 -16.57 -1.13 23.02
N GLN A 208 -15.68 -0.15 22.85
CA GLN A 208 -15.37 0.44 21.56
C GLN A 208 -14.82 -0.61 20.59
N HIS A 209 -15.10 -0.42 19.29
CA HIS A 209 -14.57 -1.27 18.23
C HIS A 209 -13.03 -1.19 18.18
N PRO A 210 -12.32 -2.31 18.00
CA PRO A 210 -10.86 -2.34 18.06
C PRO A 210 -10.15 -1.67 16.86
N VAL A 211 -10.87 -1.43 15.76
CA VAL A 211 -10.32 -0.78 14.54
C VAL A 211 -11.19 0.40 14.10
N PRO A 212 -11.19 1.53 14.83
CA PRO A 212 -12.06 2.67 14.52
C PRO A 212 -11.75 3.33 13.16
N GLU A 213 -10.50 3.27 12.70
CA GLU A 213 -10.10 3.79 11.39
C GLU A 213 -10.80 3.07 10.23
N LEU A 214 -11.01 1.75 10.33
CA LEU A 214 -11.73 0.98 9.31
C LEU A 214 -13.20 1.43 9.20
N LEU A 215 -13.81 1.80 10.33
CA LEU A 215 -15.21 2.24 10.40
C LEU A 215 -15.44 3.64 9.83
N LYS A 216 -14.36 4.44 9.65
CA LYS A 216 -14.45 5.70 8.89
C LYS A 216 -14.75 5.45 7.41
N ILE A 217 -14.32 4.31 6.89
CA ILE A 217 -14.51 3.89 5.50
C ILE A 217 -15.76 3.02 5.37
N HIS A 218 -15.96 2.06 6.29
CA HIS A 218 -17.12 1.17 6.34
C HIS A 218 -18.05 1.58 7.47
N LYS A 219 -19.06 2.41 7.18
CA LYS A 219 -19.96 2.99 8.19
C LYS A 219 -21.00 1.97 8.67
N PRO A 220 -20.92 1.42 9.90
CA PRO A 220 -21.87 0.41 10.36
C PRO A 220 -23.31 0.92 10.48
N GLU A 221 -23.52 2.22 10.64
CA GLU A 221 -24.87 2.81 10.66
C GLU A 221 -25.66 2.57 9.37
N THR A 222 -24.98 2.45 8.23
CA THR A 222 -25.61 2.23 6.93
C THR A 222 -25.29 0.86 6.34
N PHE A 223 -24.13 0.31 6.69
CA PHE A 223 -23.61 -0.95 6.16
C PHE A 223 -23.74 -2.12 7.13
N GLY A 224 -24.15 -1.89 8.39
CA GLY A 224 -24.24 -2.95 9.39
C GLY A 224 -22.89 -3.54 9.81
N CYS A 225 -22.92 -4.54 10.69
CA CYS A 225 -21.77 -5.30 11.18
C CYS A 225 -21.65 -6.67 10.50
N THR A 226 -22.77 -7.29 10.15
CA THR A 226 -22.88 -8.62 9.55
C THR A 226 -22.17 -8.80 8.20
N PRO A 227 -21.98 -7.79 7.32
CA PRO A 227 -21.11 -7.96 6.15
C PRO A 227 -19.68 -8.36 6.50
N CYS A 228 -19.13 -7.83 7.59
CA CYS A 228 -17.77 -8.11 8.04
C CYS A 228 -17.72 -9.29 9.01
N HIS A 229 -18.69 -9.37 9.92
CA HIS A 229 -18.67 -10.32 11.03
C HIS A 229 -19.51 -11.57 10.82
N HIS A 230 -20.34 -11.64 9.77
CA HIS A 230 -21.35 -12.68 9.62
C HIS A 230 -22.31 -12.74 10.83
N GLY A 231 -22.89 -13.89 11.12
CA GLY A 231 -23.95 -14.06 12.11
C GLY A 231 -25.36 -13.88 11.53
N GLN A 232 -26.36 -14.10 12.38
CA GLN A 232 -27.77 -13.98 12.05
C GLN A 232 -28.29 -12.60 12.46
N GLY A 233 -28.02 -11.57 11.66
CA GLY A 233 -28.29 -10.19 12.06
C GLY A 233 -29.76 -9.82 12.29
N ALA A 234 -30.72 -10.65 11.87
CA ALA A 234 -32.14 -10.46 12.20
C ALA A 234 -32.49 -10.91 13.64
N ALA A 235 -31.68 -11.74 14.29
CA ALA A 235 -31.98 -12.25 15.62
C ALA A 235 -31.81 -11.18 16.70
N LEU A 236 -32.52 -11.34 17.82
CA LEU A 236 -32.54 -10.41 18.97
C LEU A 236 -31.92 -11.00 20.24
N THR A 237 -31.38 -12.22 20.16
CA THR A 237 -30.74 -12.92 21.28
C THR A 237 -29.33 -13.32 20.88
N ALA A 238 -28.37 -13.17 21.78
CA ALA A 238 -26.94 -13.39 21.49
C ALA A 238 -26.66 -14.74 20.82
N GLY A 239 -27.16 -15.85 21.36
CA GLY A 239 -26.90 -17.18 20.80
C GLY A 239 -27.35 -17.35 19.35
N PHE A 240 -28.54 -16.87 19.00
CA PHE A 240 -29.01 -16.90 17.60
C PHE A 240 -28.29 -15.87 16.74
N ALA A 241 -28.10 -14.64 17.23
CA ALA A 241 -27.43 -13.57 16.49
C ALA A 241 -25.99 -13.94 16.10
N HIS A 242 -25.28 -14.67 16.96
CA HIS A 242 -23.94 -15.17 16.65
C HIS A 242 -23.95 -16.47 15.83
N GLY A 243 -25.11 -17.15 15.74
CA GLY A 243 -25.25 -18.46 15.10
C GLY A 243 -24.94 -19.65 16.01
N ASP A 244 -24.49 -19.43 17.25
CA ASP A 244 -24.11 -20.48 18.20
C ASP A 244 -25.29 -21.38 18.59
N ALA A 245 -26.49 -20.79 18.69
CA ALA A 245 -27.71 -21.50 19.09
C ALA A 245 -28.46 -22.15 17.92
N ASP A 246 -28.11 -21.79 16.67
CA ASP A 246 -28.74 -22.33 15.46
C ASP A 246 -27.74 -23.20 14.70
N LYS A 247 -27.82 -24.51 14.92
CA LYS A 247 -26.95 -25.51 14.28
C LYS A 247 -27.11 -25.57 12.76
N TYR A 248 -28.16 -24.97 12.21
CA TYR A 248 -28.42 -24.93 10.77
C TYR A 248 -28.04 -23.59 10.15
N TRP A 249 -27.60 -22.61 10.96
CA TRP A 249 -27.17 -21.33 10.44
C TRP A 249 -25.84 -21.48 9.69
N GLU A 250 -25.87 -21.18 8.39
CA GLU A 250 -24.73 -21.43 7.49
C GLU A 250 -23.57 -20.44 7.70
N TRP A 251 -23.82 -19.31 8.37
CA TRP A 251 -22.88 -18.18 8.46
C TRP A 251 -22.65 -17.74 9.91
N PRO A 252 -22.07 -18.59 10.76
CA PRO A 252 -21.78 -18.22 12.13
C PRO A 252 -20.85 -17.01 12.19
N LEU A 253 -20.88 -16.31 13.33
CA LEU A 253 -20.09 -15.11 13.57
C LEU A 253 -18.60 -15.40 13.38
N LEU A 254 -17.94 -14.61 12.53
CA LEU A 254 -16.49 -14.58 12.42
C LEU A 254 -15.91 -13.82 13.61
N SER A 255 -15.00 -14.46 14.31
CA SER A 255 -14.33 -13.91 15.49
C SER A 255 -12.84 -13.63 15.23
N GLY A 256 -12.31 -12.66 15.97
CA GLY A 256 -10.91 -12.26 15.90
C GLY A 256 -10.44 -11.97 14.47
N LYS A 257 -9.38 -12.65 14.05
CA LYS A 257 -8.78 -12.44 12.72
C LYS A 257 -9.50 -13.19 11.58
N GLU A 258 -10.53 -14.00 11.86
CA GLU A 258 -11.30 -14.65 10.77
C GLU A 258 -12.20 -13.64 10.03
N VAL A 259 -12.51 -12.49 10.65
CA VAL A 259 -13.27 -11.37 10.04
C VAL A 259 -12.66 -10.89 8.72
N TYR A 260 -11.33 -11.02 8.56
CA TYR A 260 -10.64 -10.68 7.31
C TYR A 260 -11.09 -11.54 6.11
N ALA A 261 -11.72 -12.68 6.34
CA ALA A 261 -12.30 -13.51 5.28
C ALA A 261 -13.36 -12.74 4.49
N SER A 262 -14.21 -11.95 5.16
CA SER A 262 -15.33 -11.27 4.49
C SER A 262 -14.89 -10.11 3.57
N CYS A 263 -13.66 -9.62 3.73
CA CYS A 263 -13.10 -8.59 2.87
C CYS A 263 -13.10 -9.00 1.39
N THR A 264 -12.92 -10.30 1.08
CA THR A 264 -12.92 -10.79 -0.31
C THR A 264 -14.28 -10.63 -1.00
N GLY A 265 -15.38 -10.57 -0.25
CA GLY A 265 -16.72 -10.40 -0.81
C GLY A 265 -16.84 -9.10 -1.60
N CYS A 266 -16.22 -8.02 -1.10
CA CYS A 266 -16.26 -6.70 -1.76
C CYS A 266 -14.93 -6.34 -2.46
N HIS A 267 -13.80 -6.90 -1.99
CA HIS A 267 -12.45 -6.62 -2.47
C HIS A 267 -11.81 -7.81 -3.20
N GLY A 268 -12.62 -8.65 -3.85
CA GLY A 268 -12.18 -9.92 -4.43
C GLY A 268 -11.19 -9.78 -5.60
N ASN A 269 -11.22 -8.65 -6.31
CA ASN A 269 -10.35 -8.39 -7.47
C ASN A 269 -9.02 -7.72 -7.12
N GLU A 270 -8.83 -7.27 -5.88
CA GLU A 270 -7.58 -6.65 -5.44
C GLU A 270 -6.61 -7.70 -4.91
N SER A 271 -5.34 -7.69 -5.31
CA SER A 271 -4.29 -8.53 -4.75
C SER A 271 -3.85 -8.05 -3.37
N TYR A 272 -4.02 -6.75 -3.09
CA TYR A 272 -3.72 -6.11 -1.81
C TYR A 272 -4.87 -5.19 -1.38
N VAL A 273 -5.35 -5.40 -0.16
CA VAL A 273 -6.44 -4.61 0.46
C VAL A 273 -5.88 -3.92 1.70
N LYS A 274 -5.88 -2.59 1.69
CA LYS A 274 -5.34 -1.79 2.80
C LYS A 274 -6.04 -2.12 4.12
N GLY A 275 -5.25 -2.34 5.18
CA GLY A 275 -5.76 -2.69 6.51
C GLY A 275 -6.24 -4.15 6.67
N ALA A 276 -6.09 -5.00 5.64
CA ALA A 276 -6.49 -6.40 5.65
C ALA A 276 -5.29 -7.36 5.72
N ASP A 277 -4.36 -7.13 6.63
CA ASP A 277 -3.05 -7.79 6.66
C ASP A 277 -3.13 -9.31 6.56
N ARG A 278 -4.00 -9.96 7.35
CA ARG A 278 -4.14 -11.42 7.30
C ARG A 278 -4.65 -11.93 5.96
N LEU A 279 -5.57 -11.20 5.33
CA LEU A 279 -6.02 -11.54 3.99
C LEU A 279 -4.88 -11.40 2.97
N ASN A 280 -4.15 -10.29 3.03
CA ASN A 280 -3.03 -10.02 2.13
C ASN A 280 -1.93 -11.08 2.26
N THR A 281 -1.56 -11.45 3.49
CA THR A 281 -0.63 -12.55 3.75
C THR A 281 -1.17 -13.87 3.20
N GLY A 282 -2.46 -14.17 3.38
CA GLY A 282 -3.08 -15.37 2.80
C GLY A 282 -3.02 -15.38 1.27
N LYS A 283 -3.30 -14.25 0.60
CA LYS A 283 -3.21 -14.11 -0.87
C LYS A 283 -1.78 -14.32 -1.36
N GLN A 284 -0.81 -13.73 -0.65
CA GLN A 284 0.61 -13.93 -0.93
C GLN A 284 1.00 -15.40 -0.80
N MET A 285 0.59 -16.07 0.28
CA MET A 285 0.88 -17.48 0.49
C MET A 285 0.26 -18.37 -0.59
N LEU A 286 -0.99 -18.12 -0.99
CA LEU A 286 -1.65 -18.87 -2.05
C LEU A 286 -0.89 -18.75 -3.38
N ALA A 287 -0.41 -17.54 -3.71
CA ALA A 287 0.41 -17.29 -4.88
C ALA A 287 1.79 -17.95 -4.78
N GLU A 288 2.48 -17.85 -3.64
CA GLU A 288 3.83 -18.38 -3.47
C GLU A 288 3.90 -19.90 -3.34
N ALA A 289 2.88 -20.52 -2.73
CA ALA A 289 2.71 -21.96 -2.64
C ALA A 289 2.19 -22.59 -3.95
N GLY A 290 1.65 -21.77 -4.86
CA GLY A 290 1.22 -22.22 -6.19
C GLY A 290 -0.06 -23.05 -6.17
N CYS A 291 -0.97 -22.82 -5.20
CA CYS A 291 -2.21 -23.59 -5.09
C CYS A 291 -3.04 -23.53 -6.39
N PHE A 292 -2.97 -22.41 -7.12
CA PHE A 292 -3.63 -22.18 -8.40
C PHE A 292 -3.15 -23.08 -9.55
N GLY A 293 -2.02 -23.80 -9.37
CA GLY A 293 -1.52 -24.78 -10.32
C GLY A 293 -2.35 -26.06 -10.35
N CYS A 294 -2.90 -26.47 -9.20
CA CYS A 294 -3.77 -27.65 -9.09
C CYS A 294 -5.26 -27.28 -8.92
N HIS A 295 -5.54 -26.14 -8.30
CA HIS A 295 -6.90 -25.67 -8.01
C HIS A 295 -7.28 -24.49 -8.89
N GLU A 296 -8.54 -24.43 -9.31
CA GLU A 296 -9.06 -23.19 -9.89
C GLU A 296 -9.31 -22.17 -8.77
N VAL A 297 -8.65 -21.01 -8.86
CA VAL A 297 -8.82 -19.89 -7.93
C VAL A 297 -8.99 -18.60 -8.73
N LYS A 298 -10.19 -18.02 -8.70
CA LYS A 298 -10.51 -16.74 -9.38
C LYS A 298 -9.50 -15.66 -8.96
N GLY A 299 -8.96 -14.94 -9.94
CA GLY A 299 -7.96 -13.88 -9.73
C GLY A 299 -6.49 -14.33 -9.72
N PHE A 300 -6.22 -15.65 -9.70
CA PHE A 300 -4.87 -16.22 -9.68
C PHE A 300 -4.55 -17.11 -10.90
N LEU A 301 -5.51 -17.29 -11.82
CA LEU A 301 -5.37 -18.22 -12.95
C LEU A 301 -4.38 -17.73 -14.02
N ASP A 302 -4.08 -16.44 -14.03
CA ASP A 302 -3.16 -15.74 -14.93
C ASP A 302 -1.72 -15.69 -14.39
N LEU A 303 -1.48 -16.19 -13.17
CA LEU A 303 -0.15 -16.20 -12.58
C LEU A 303 0.74 -17.26 -13.23
N GLN A 304 2.02 -16.90 -13.36
CA GLN A 304 3.06 -17.78 -13.90
C GLN A 304 3.33 -18.96 -12.95
N LYS A 305 3.78 -20.08 -13.52
CA LYS A 305 4.13 -21.29 -12.78
C LYS A 305 5.26 -21.01 -11.77
N ILE A 306 5.10 -21.51 -10.54
CA ILE A 306 6.03 -21.23 -9.44
C ILE A 306 7.29 -22.11 -9.43
N GLY A 307 7.21 -23.30 -10.02
CA GLY A 307 8.25 -24.31 -10.07
C GLY A 307 9.20 -24.09 -11.24
N PRO A 308 10.45 -24.60 -11.14
CA PRO A 308 11.38 -24.55 -12.25
C PRO A 308 10.91 -25.39 -13.45
N GLU A 309 11.36 -25.01 -14.64
CA GLU A 309 11.27 -25.86 -15.82
C GLU A 309 12.10 -27.14 -15.63
N LEU A 310 11.57 -28.27 -16.09
CA LEU A 310 12.19 -29.60 -15.90
C LEU A 310 12.76 -30.20 -17.19
N ASN A 311 12.63 -29.51 -18.33
CA ASN A 311 13.02 -30.01 -19.66
C ASN A 311 14.55 -30.14 -19.85
N GLN A 312 15.35 -29.51 -19.01
CA GLN A 312 16.83 -29.54 -19.09
C GLN A 312 17.44 -29.98 -17.75
N LEU A 313 16.71 -30.82 -17.00
CA LEU A 313 17.08 -31.19 -15.64
C LEU A 313 18.42 -31.95 -15.56
N ASN A 314 18.73 -32.76 -16.57
CA ASN A 314 19.97 -33.56 -16.66
C ASN A 314 21.26 -32.73 -16.78
N VAL A 315 21.17 -31.48 -17.26
CA VAL A 315 22.32 -30.57 -17.38
C VAL A 315 22.78 -30.14 -16.00
N LYS A 316 21.85 -30.07 -15.05
CA LYS A 316 22.07 -29.53 -13.71
C LYS A 316 22.15 -30.61 -12.63
N GLU A 317 21.33 -31.65 -12.73
CA GLU A 317 21.08 -32.59 -11.64
C GLU A 317 21.45 -34.02 -12.01
N LYS A 318 21.80 -34.82 -10.99
CA LYS A 318 22.10 -36.25 -11.13
C LYS A 318 20.84 -37.09 -10.85
N PRO A 319 20.69 -38.30 -11.44
CA PRO A 319 19.51 -39.16 -11.24
C PRO A 319 19.22 -39.44 -9.76
N ASP A 320 20.25 -39.79 -8.98
CA ASP A 320 20.11 -40.07 -7.54
C ASP A 320 19.56 -38.87 -6.76
N TRP A 321 19.94 -37.66 -7.15
CA TRP A 321 19.45 -36.44 -6.54
C TRP A 321 17.97 -36.20 -6.89
N ILE A 322 17.60 -36.39 -8.16
CA ILE A 322 16.21 -36.26 -8.64
C ILE A 322 15.31 -37.24 -7.89
N PHE A 323 15.72 -38.50 -7.78
CA PHE A 323 15.00 -39.54 -7.05
C PHE A 323 14.71 -39.14 -5.60
N ARG A 324 15.74 -38.71 -4.87
CA ARG A 324 15.61 -38.30 -3.47
C ARG A 324 14.72 -37.05 -3.32
N TRP A 325 14.87 -36.09 -4.23
CA TRP A 325 14.06 -34.87 -4.23
C TRP A 325 12.58 -35.16 -4.50
N VAL A 326 12.27 -36.04 -5.46
CA VAL A 326 10.89 -36.47 -5.75
C VAL A 326 10.32 -37.27 -4.58
N ARG A 327 11.13 -38.13 -3.95
CA ARG A 327 10.70 -38.98 -2.83
C ARG A 327 10.36 -38.18 -1.57
N ASN A 328 11.24 -37.27 -1.16
CA ASN A 328 11.05 -36.41 0.01
C ASN A 328 11.92 -35.14 -0.08
N PRO A 329 11.43 -34.03 -0.64
CA PRO A 329 12.22 -32.82 -0.82
C PRO A 329 12.60 -32.15 0.53
N LYS A 330 11.79 -32.37 1.58
CA LYS A 330 12.00 -31.79 2.91
C LYS A 330 13.15 -32.43 3.70
N ASP A 331 13.56 -33.65 3.36
CA ASP A 331 14.78 -34.27 3.91
C ASP A 331 16.05 -33.50 3.47
N TYR A 332 16.02 -32.93 2.26
CA TYR A 332 17.09 -32.08 1.78
C TYR A 332 16.98 -30.64 2.30
N ASN A 333 15.79 -30.03 2.16
CA ASN A 333 15.51 -28.68 2.63
C ASN A 333 14.14 -28.62 3.32
N PRO A 334 14.08 -28.53 4.66
CA PRO A 334 12.82 -28.43 5.41
C PRO A 334 11.91 -27.26 4.97
N HIS A 335 12.52 -26.19 4.45
CA HIS A 335 11.90 -24.91 4.08
C HIS A 335 11.64 -24.79 2.57
N THR A 336 11.73 -25.89 1.82
CA THR A 336 11.37 -25.91 0.40
C THR A 336 9.87 -25.71 0.18
N ARG A 337 9.52 -24.99 -0.90
CA ARG A 337 8.15 -24.86 -1.37
C ARG A 337 7.65 -26.09 -2.14
N MET A 338 8.55 -26.99 -2.56
CA MET A 338 8.14 -28.25 -3.19
C MET A 338 7.48 -29.15 -2.14
N PRO A 339 6.19 -29.47 -2.25
CA PRO A 339 5.51 -30.24 -1.23
C PRO A 339 5.90 -31.73 -1.33
N ASN A 340 5.66 -32.48 -0.26
CA ASN A 340 5.91 -33.91 -0.22
C ASN A 340 4.69 -34.67 -0.75
N PHE A 341 4.84 -35.32 -1.90
CA PHE A 341 3.79 -36.12 -2.53
C PHE A 341 3.66 -37.52 -1.92
N ARG A 342 4.52 -37.94 -0.98
CA ARG A 342 4.55 -39.27 -0.35
C ARG A 342 4.61 -40.44 -1.34
N PHE A 343 5.27 -40.25 -2.47
CA PHE A 343 5.52 -41.32 -3.43
C PHE A 343 6.26 -42.48 -2.79
N THR A 344 5.88 -43.71 -3.09
CA THR A 344 6.70 -44.89 -2.80
C THR A 344 8.05 -44.81 -3.53
N GLU A 345 8.99 -45.67 -3.17
CA GLU A 345 10.28 -45.66 -3.88
C GLU A 345 10.14 -46.02 -5.36
N ASP A 346 9.25 -46.94 -5.72
CA ASP A 346 9.05 -47.34 -7.11
C ASP A 346 8.40 -46.21 -7.93
N GLU A 347 7.47 -45.47 -7.34
CA GLU A 347 6.87 -44.30 -7.96
C GLU A 347 7.91 -43.19 -8.16
N ALA A 348 8.72 -42.89 -7.15
CA ALA A 348 9.79 -41.90 -7.26
C ALA A 348 10.84 -42.30 -8.31
N ALA A 349 11.18 -43.59 -8.41
CA ALA A 349 12.08 -44.11 -9.44
C ALA A 349 11.48 -43.97 -10.85
N ALA A 350 10.19 -44.31 -11.03
CA ALA A 350 9.50 -44.17 -12.31
C ALA A 350 9.40 -42.70 -12.76
N ILE A 351 9.03 -41.79 -11.84
CA ILE A 351 9.02 -40.35 -12.10
C ILE A 351 10.43 -39.86 -12.50
N THR A 352 11.46 -40.33 -11.80
CA THR A 352 12.86 -39.99 -12.12
C THR A 352 13.26 -40.46 -13.51
N ALA A 353 12.90 -41.70 -13.91
CA ALA A 353 13.15 -42.23 -15.24
C ALA A 353 12.50 -41.35 -16.33
N TYR A 354 11.24 -40.94 -16.13
CA TYR A 354 10.57 -40.04 -17.05
C TYR A 354 11.26 -38.66 -17.13
N LEU A 355 11.51 -38.01 -16.00
CA LEU A 355 12.17 -36.70 -15.95
C LEU A 355 13.56 -36.75 -16.59
N TRP A 356 14.28 -37.86 -16.42
CA TRP A 356 15.56 -38.08 -17.08
C TRP A 356 15.41 -38.21 -18.60
N SER A 357 14.37 -38.91 -19.07
CA SER A 357 14.11 -39.08 -20.51
C SER A 357 13.79 -37.76 -21.22
N VAL A 358 12.97 -36.89 -20.60
CA VAL A 358 12.62 -35.58 -21.18
C VAL A 358 13.73 -34.54 -21.02
N GLY A 359 14.67 -34.78 -20.11
CA GLY A 359 15.83 -33.92 -19.86
C GLY A 359 16.88 -33.95 -20.99
N LYS A 360 16.92 -35.00 -21.82
CA LYS A 360 18.04 -35.26 -22.76
C LYS A 360 18.26 -34.20 -23.85
N GLU A 361 17.32 -33.29 -24.08
CA GLU A 361 17.36 -32.34 -25.20
C GLU A 361 17.32 -30.88 -24.71
N GLY A 362 18.48 -30.22 -24.68
CA GLY A 362 18.61 -28.80 -24.35
C GLY A 362 19.78 -28.13 -25.09
N PRO A 363 19.63 -26.87 -25.55
CA PRO A 363 20.70 -26.16 -26.26
C PRO A 363 21.85 -25.73 -25.33
N PHE A 364 21.64 -25.74 -24.00
CA PHE A 364 22.63 -25.24 -23.06
C PHE A 364 23.71 -26.28 -22.75
N GLN A 365 24.97 -25.91 -22.96
CA GLN A 365 26.14 -26.74 -22.70
C GLN A 365 27.07 -26.05 -21.70
N VAL A 366 27.44 -26.75 -20.62
CA VAL A 366 28.33 -26.20 -19.60
C VAL A 366 29.78 -26.21 -20.10
N ARG A 367 30.39 -25.03 -20.21
CA ARG A 367 31.81 -24.90 -20.56
C ARG A 367 32.68 -25.29 -19.36
N LYS A 368 33.57 -26.27 -19.54
CA LYS A 368 34.39 -26.79 -18.44
C LYS A 368 35.60 -25.92 -18.14
N GLY A 369 35.95 -25.80 -16.85
CA GLY A 369 37.15 -25.12 -16.35
C GLY A 369 37.04 -23.60 -16.20
N ILE A 370 35.87 -23.01 -16.43
CA ILE A 370 35.66 -21.55 -16.39
C ILE A 370 35.58 -20.99 -14.96
N SER A 371 35.24 -21.85 -14.00
CA SER A 371 35.05 -21.50 -12.58
C SER A 371 36.34 -21.48 -11.76
N ALA A 372 37.47 -21.90 -12.32
CA ALA A 372 38.75 -21.98 -11.61
C ALA A 372 39.33 -20.59 -11.26
N GLY A 373 40.16 -20.53 -10.21
CA GLY A 373 40.89 -19.31 -9.82
C GLY A 373 40.07 -18.31 -8.98
N GLY A 374 39.04 -18.77 -8.28
CA GLY A 374 38.27 -17.95 -7.33
C GLY A 374 38.79 -18.02 -5.89
N ASP A 375 38.59 -16.93 -5.14
CA ASP A 375 38.84 -16.82 -3.70
C ASP A 375 37.53 -17.01 -2.90
N ALA A 376 37.47 -18.06 -2.08
CA ALA A 376 36.29 -18.38 -1.28
C ALA A 376 35.99 -17.36 -0.16
N ALA A 377 37.00 -16.70 0.42
CA ALA A 377 36.80 -15.68 1.43
C ALA A 377 36.16 -14.43 0.82
N ARG A 378 36.68 -14.00 -0.35
CA ARG A 378 36.07 -12.92 -1.14
C ARG A 378 34.67 -13.28 -1.62
N GLY A 379 34.46 -14.53 -2.04
CA GLY A 379 33.15 -15.05 -2.43
C GLY A 379 32.10 -14.96 -1.31
N LYS A 380 32.49 -15.28 -0.08
CA LYS A 380 31.63 -15.17 1.11
C LYS A 380 31.21 -13.72 1.38
N GLU A 381 32.15 -12.77 1.27
CA GLU A 381 31.85 -11.34 1.41
C GLU A 381 30.88 -10.86 0.32
N LEU A 382 31.16 -11.22 -0.93
CA LEU A 382 30.32 -10.86 -2.09
C LEU A 382 28.88 -11.35 -1.89
N VAL A 383 28.68 -12.62 -1.54
CA VAL A 383 27.34 -13.17 -1.27
C VAL A 383 26.59 -12.40 -0.17
N GLY A 384 27.30 -11.91 0.85
CA GLY A 384 26.73 -11.10 1.92
C GLY A 384 26.35 -9.67 1.52
N THR A 385 26.97 -9.11 0.48
CA THR A 385 26.93 -7.66 0.22
C THR A 385 26.25 -7.26 -1.07
N ILE A 386 26.34 -8.07 -2.13
CA ILE A 386 25.82 -7.70 -3.47
C ILE A 386 24.31 -7.90 -3.63
N GLY A 387 23.66 -8.58 -2.68
CA GLY A 387 22.21 -8.79 -2.64
C GLY A 387 21.72 -10.24 -2.74
N CYS A 388 22.61 -11.25 -2.82
CA CYS A 388 22.22 -12.67 -2.89
C CYS A 388 21.30 -13.06 -1.71
N LYS A 389 21.62 -12.57 -0.51
CA LYS A 389 20.85 -12.80 0.70
C LYS A 389 19.45 -12.17 0.71
N GLY A 390 19.10 -11.28 -0.23
CA GLY A 390 17.74 -10.75 -0.35
C GLY A 390 16.71 -11.80 -0.84
N CYS A 391 17.19 -12.93 -1.37
CA CYS A 391 16.36 -14.04 -1.83
C CYS A 391 16.82 -15.39 -1.26
N HIS A 392 18.14 -15.60 -1.13
CA HIS A 392 18.73 -16.87 -0.71
C HIS A 392 19.04 -16.90 0.78
N VAL A 393 18.60 -17.94 1.47
CA VAL A 393 19.06 -18.29 2.83
C VAL A 393 20.32 -19.14 2.73
N ILE A 394 21.27 -18.92 3.66
CA ILE A 394 22.54 -19.65 3.76
C ILE A 394 22.91 -19.85 5.24
N GLY A 395 23.20 -21.07 5.62
CA GLY A 395 23.43 -21.50 7.00
C GLY A 395 22.25 -21.14 7.88
N ASP A 396 22.57 -20.60 9.05
CA ASP A 396 21.59 -20.21 10.06
C ASP A 396 21.10 -18.75 9.91
N ASP A 397 21.42 -18.07 8.80
CA ASP A 397 20.96 -16.68 8.54
C ASP A 397 19.49 -16.67 8.12
N VAL A 398 18.61 -16.83 9.11
CA VAL A 398 17.16 -16.89 8.94
C VAL A 398 16.48 -15.52 8.94
N ARG A 399 17.24 -14.41 8.99
CA ARG A 399 16.70 -13.04 9.12
C ARG A 399 15.72 -12.71 8.00
N MET A 400 16.03 -13.07 6.75
CA MET A 400 15.10 -12.88 5.64
C MET A 400 13.79 -13.67 5.82
N ARG A 401 13.90 -14.92 6.26
CA ARG A 401 12.73 -15.78 6.45
C ARG A 401 11.83 -15.22 7.54
N GLN A 402 12.42 -14.79 8.66
CA GLN A 402 11.73 -14.13 9.76
C GLN A 402 11.08 -12.82 9.34
N ALA A 403 11.80 -11.96 8.61
CA ALA A 403 11.29 -10.68 8.11
C ALA A 403 10.10 -10.85 7.15
N ARG A 404 10.08 -11.94 6.38
CA ARG A 404 8.94 -12.30 5.50
C ARG A 404 7.78 -12.95 6.25
N GLY A 405 8.02 -13.52 7.44
CA GLY A 405 6.99 -14.16 8.25
C GLY A 405 6.52 -15.52 7.73
N PHE A 406 7.30 -16.20 6.88
CA PHE A 406 6.95 -17.50 6.31
C PHE A 406 7.92 -18.60 6.74
N SER A 407 7.44 -19.83 6.81
CA SER A 407 8.25 -21.00 7.18
C SER A 407 9.09 -21.53 6.00
N TYR A 408 8.92 -20.98 4.79
CA TYR A 408 9.56 -21.43 3.56
C TYR A 408 10.33 -20.33 2.81
N ASP A 409 11.31 -20.76 2.01
CA ASP A 409 12.20 -19.88 1.26
C ASP A 409 11.64 -19.60 -0.15
N ILE A 410 11.76 -18.34 -0.61
CA ILE A 410 11.32 -17.94 -1.95
C ILE A 410 12.27 -18.46 -3.04
N ALA A 411 13.56 -18.45 -2.76
CA ALA A 411 14.61 -18.98 -3.64
C ALA A 411 15.27 -20.23 -3.01
N PRO A 412 15.99 -21.04 -3.81
CA PRO A 412 16.69 -22.20 -3.28
C PRO A 412 17.69 -21.83 -2.18
N GLU A 413 17.62 -22.53 -1.06
CA GLU A 413 18.61 -22.48 0.02
C GLU A 413 19.99 -22.95 -0.50
N LEU A 414 21.10 -22.29 -0.10
CA LEU A 414 22.44 -22.52 -0.67
C LEU A 414 23.45 -23.22 0.26
N THR A 415 23.09 -23.58 1.51
CA THR A 415 23.96 -24.25 2.52
C THR A 415 24.59 -25.54 2.01
N ARG A 416 23.96 -26.19 1.03
CA ARG A 416 24.42 -27.46 0.46
C ARG A 416 24.70 -27.37 -1.04
N ALA A 417 24.84 -26.16 -1.59
CA ALA A 417 25.00 -25.92 -3.02
C ALA A 417 26.17 -26.71 -3.62
N GLY A 418 27.31 -26.78 -2.93
CA GLY A 418 28.52 -27.47 -3.37
C GLY A 418 28.44 -29.00 -3.38
N SER A 419 27.49 -29.61 -2.67
CA SER A 419 27.24 -31.07 -2.78
C SER A 419 26.38 -31.44 -3.99
N LYS A 420 25.70 -30.46 -4.57
CA LYS A 420 24.66 -30.68 -5.56
C LYS A 420 25.06 -30.18 -6.94
N LEU A 421 25.59 -28.97 -7.02
CA LEU A 421 25.76 -28.22 -8.26
C LEU A 421 27.19 -28.35 -8.81
N ASP A 422 27.30 -28.42 -10.14
CA ASP A 422 28.58 -28.35 -10.85
C ASP A 422 29.14 -26.91 -10.80
N PRO A 423 30.41 -26.69 -10.41
CA PRO A 423 30.97 -25.34 -10.27
C PRO A 423 30.92 -24.50 -11.57
N ASP A 424 31.17 -25.12 -12.72
CA ASP A 424 31.10 -24.42 -14.01
C ASP A 424 29.65 -24.07 -14.36
N TRP A 425 28.69 -24.93 -14.01
CA TRP A 425 27.26 -24.61 -14.13
C TRP A 425 26.87 -23.42 -13.24
N ILE A 426 27.35 -23.37 -11.99
CA ILE A 426 27.08 -22.24 -11.08
C ILE A 426 27.60 -20.94 -11.71
N PHE A 427 28.82 -20.95 -12.25
CA PHE A 427 29.42 -19.78 -12.90
C PHE A 427 28.53 -19.23 -14.01
N GLU A 428 28.12 -20.07 -14.96
CA GLU A 428 27.24 -19.64 -16.05
C GLU A 428 25.88 -19.16 -15.53
N TRP A 429 25.30 -19.87 -14.55
CA TRP A 429 24.00 -19.54 -13.97
C TRP A 429 23.99 -18.16 -13.31
N ILE A 430 24.99 -17.81 -12.51
CA ILE A 430 25.03 -16.50 -11.84
C ILE A 430 25.44 -15.36 -12.78
N LYS A 431 26.13 -15.67 -13.88
CA LYS A 431 26.48 -14.71 -14.94
C LYS A 431 25.28 -14.37 -15.83
N ASN A 432 24.58 -15.39 -16.32
CA ASN A 432 23.45 -15.26 -17.22
C ASN A 432 22.39 -16.36 -16.96
N PRO A 433 21.53 -16.21 -15.96
CA PRO A 433 20.55 -17.25 -15.64
C PRO A 433 19.53 -17.46 -16.77
N ARG A 434 19.28 -16.43 -17.60
CA ARG A 434 18.33 -16.49 -18.71
C ARG A 434 18.83 -17.29 -19.92
N SER A 435 20.14 -17.47 -20.09
CA SER A 435 20.65 -18.38 -21.14
C SER A 435 20.35 -19.85 -20.82
N PHE A 436 20.22 -20.20 -19.54
CA PHE A 436 19.77 -21.53 -19.14
C PHE A 436 18.23 -21.60 -19.10
N ARG A 437 17.58 -20.62 -18.47
CA ARG A 437 16.12 -20.57 -18.31
C ARG A 437 15.57 -19.19 -18.64
N PRO A 438 14.97 -18.98 -19.83
CA PRO A 438 14.47 -17.66 -20.27
C PRO A 438 13.47 -17.00 -19.30
N THR A 439 12.63 -17.81 -18.64
CA THR A 439 11.58 -17.35 -17.71
C THR A 439 12.04 -17.29 -16.25
N THR A 440 13.35 -17.37 -15.99
CA THR A 440 13.89 -17.37 -14.62
C THR A 440 13.61 -16.08 -13.86
N ARG A 441 13.27 -16.24 -12.58
CA ARG A 441 13.19 -15.13 -11.61
C ARG A 441 14.54 -14.74 -11.01
N MET A 442 15.59 -15.56 -11.20
CA MET A 442 16.95 -15.20 -10.78
C MET A 442 17.45 -14.07 -11.69
N PRO A 443 17.71 -12.87 -11.17
CA PRO A 443 18.20 -11.78 -12.00
C PRO A 443 19.72 -11.88 -12.24
N SER A 444 20.21 -11.12 -13.21
CA SER A 444 21.65 -10.87 -13.33
C SER A 444 22.07 -9.78 -12.34
N LEU A 445 23.10 -10.06 -11.53
CA LEU A 445 23.73 -9.08 -10.64
C LEU A 445 24.92 -8.37 -11.29
N ARG A 446 25.08 -8.54 -12.62
CA ARG A 446 26.16 -7.92 -13.43
C ARG A 446 27.55 -8.21 -12.84
N LEU A 447 27.78 -9.45 -12.44
CA LEU A 447 29.04 -9.90 -11.86
C LEU A 447 30.16 -9.86 -12.91
N THR A 448 31.34 -9.41 -12.50
CA THR A 448 32.56 -9.65 -13.26
C THR A 448 32.91 -11.15 -13.23
N ASP A 449 33.76 -11.61 -14.14
CA ASP A 449 34.17 -13.02 -14.18
C ASP A 449 34.91 -13.43 -12.90
N GLN A 450 35.72 -12.53 -12.33
CA GLN A 450 36.40 -12.81 -11.07
C GLN A 450 35.42 -12.87 -9.90
N GLU A 451 34.47 -11.94 -9.79
CA GLU A 451 33.43 -12.00 -8.75
C GLU A 451 32.62 -13.31 -8.84
N ALA A 452 32.28 -13.74 -10.05
CA ALA A 452 31.59 -15.01 -10.26
C ALA A 452 32.44 -16.21 -9.82
N ARG A 453 33.74 -16.26 -10.16
CA ARG A 453 34.66 -17.32 -9.70
C ARG A 453 34.77 -17.35 -8.18
N ASP A 454 34.90 -16.20 -7.53
CA ASP A 454 35.00 -16.11 -6.07
C ASP A 454 33.74 -16.64 -5.39
N ILE A 455 32.55 -16.24 -5.88
CA ILE A 455 31.26 -16.74 -5.38
C ILE A 455 31.17 -18.26 -5.59
N VAL A 456 31.57 -18.78 -6.75
CA VAL A 456 31.57 -20.23 -7.03
C VAL A 456 32.52 -20.96 -6.08
N ALA A 457 33.72 -20.41 -5.83
CA ALA A 457 34.69 -20.98 -4.90
C ALA A 457 34.07 -21.11 -3.49
N TYR A 458 33.39 -20.05 -3.01
CA TYR A 458 32.66 -20.09 -1.74
C TYR A 458 31.52 -21.12 -1.74
N LEU A 459 30.62 -21.09 -2.73
CA LEU A 459 29.47 -22.01 -2.79
C LEU A 459 29.91 -23.49 -2.88
N THR A 460 31.07 -23.77 -3.48
CA THR A 460 31.64 -25.12 -3.56
C THR A 460 32.11 -25.66 -2.19
N THR A 461 32.38 -24.76 -1.22
CA THR A 461 32.67 -25.14 0.18
C THR A 461 31.42 -25.56 0.95
N LEU A 462 30.23 -25.16 0.49
CA LEU A 462 28.95 -25.42 1.17
C LEU A 462 28.44 -26.82 0.84
N ARG A 463 28.86 -27.83 1.61
CA ARG A 463 28.61 -29.25 1.36
C ARG A 463 27.74 -29.88 2.45
N ASP A 464 26.87 -30.77 2.01
CA ASP A 464 26.19 -31.76 2.85
C ASP A 464 27.17 -32.86 3.26
N ASP A 465 27.34 -33.05 4.57
CA ASP A 465 28.19 -34.05 5.21
C ASP A 465 27.49 -35.39 5.44
N ARG A 466 26.16 -35.43 5.24
CA ARG A 466 25.34 -36.64 5.38
C ARG A 466 25.63 -37.65 4.27
N HIS A 467 25.76 -38.93 4.64
CA HIS A 467 25.87 -40.04 3.70
C HIS A 467 24.49 -40.61 3.35
N PHE A 468 24.27 -40.92 2.08
CA PHE A 468 23.01 -41.49 1.60
C PHE A 468 23.30 -42.73 0.76
N GLU A 469 22.49 -43.77 0.96
CA GLU A 469 22.57 -44.97 0.15
C GLU A 469 22.31 -44.64 -1.33
N LYS A 470 23.19 -45.14 -2.20
CA LYS A 470 23.01 -45.00 -3.65
C LYS A 470 22.04 -46.07 -4.14
N LYS A 471 20.90 -45.65 -4.68
CA LYS A 471 19.94 -46.55 -5.33
C LYS A 471 20.29 -46.68 -6.80
N ILE A 472 20.43 -47.90 -7.30
CA ILE A 472 20.58 -48.14 -8.74
C ILE A 472 19.21 -47.93 -9.40
N LEU A 473 19.11 -46.94 -10.29
CA LEU A 473 17.88 -46.59 -11.00
C LEU A 473 17.92 -47.10 -12.44
N THR A 474 16.85 -47.74 -12.89
CA THR A 474 16.68 -48.15 -14.29
C THR A 474 16.00 -47.03 -15.09
N LEU A 475 16.79 -46.12 -15.65
CA LEU A 475 16.29 -44.87 -16.25
C LEU A 475 15.75 -45.02 -17.68
N ASP A 476 16.24 -45.99 -18.43
CA ASP A 476 15.89 -46.16 -19.86
C ASP A 476 14.82 -47.23 -20.10
N ALA A 477 14.22 -47.80 -19.04
CA ALA A 477 13.14 -48.79 -19.18
C ALA A 477 11.85 -48.11 -19.66
N PRO A 478 11.29 -48.50 -20.83
CA PRO A 478 10.07 -47.89 -21.37
C PRO A 478 8.89 -47.91 -20.39
N GLU A 479 8.77 -48.99 -19.62
CA GLU A 479 7.67 -49.20 -18.68
C GLU A 479 7.78 -48.29 -17.46
N ALA A 480 9.01 -48.03 -17.00
CA ALA A 480 9.26 -47.07 -15.93
C ALA A 480 8.99 -45.63 -16.39
N ILE A 481 9.41 -45.28 -17.61
CA ILE A 481 9.16 -43.97 -18.23
C ILE A 481 7.65 -43.74 -18.39
N LYS A 482 6.91 -44.71 -18.94
CA LYS A 482 5.46 -44.64 -19.11
C LYS A 482 4.72 -44.53 -17.77
N ARG A 483 5.17 -45.25 -16.75
CA ARG A 483 4.63 -45.13 -15.38
C ARG A 483 4.91 -43.75 -14.80
N GLY A 484 6.11 -43.21 -14.98
CA GLY A 484 6.49 -41.87 -14.54
C GLY A 484 5.66 -40.76 -15.18
N ASP A 485 5.46 -40.82 -16.51
CA ASP A 485 4.58 -39.91 -17.26
C ASP A 485 3.16 -39.88 -16.67
N LYS A 486 2.58 -41.07 -16.46
CA LYS A 486 1.25 -41.22 -15.86
C LYS A 486 1.18 -40.60 -14.47
N LEU A 487 2.15 -40.87 -13.60
CA LEU A 487 2.17 -40.32 -12.23
C LEU A 487 2.28 -38.79 -12.23
N ILE A 488 3.15 -38.22 -13.07
CA ILE A 488 3.33 -36.77 -13.17
C ILE A 488 2.02 -36.08 -13.59
N ARG A 489 1.29 -36.67 -14.53
CA ARG A 489 -0.04 -36.19 -14.97
C ARG A 489 -1.08 -36.34 -13.87
N GLU A 490 -1.15 -37.49 -13.22
CA GLU A 490 -2.13 -37.78 -12.17
C GLU A 490 -2.00 -36.90 -10.92
N PHE A 491 -0.76 -36.54 -10.56
CA PHE A 491 -0.47 -35.66 -9.43
C PHE A 491 -0.34 -34.18 -9.83
N GLY A 492 -0.52 -33.87 -11.13
CA GLY A 492 -0.59 -32.50 -11.64
C GLY A 492 0.71 -31.71 -11.50
N CYS A 493 1.88 -32.35 -11.63
CA CYS A 493 3.15 -31.66 -11.47
C CYS A 493 3.33 -30.53 -12.52
N SER A 494 2.70 -30.67 -13.70
CA SER A 494 2.65 -29.65 -14.75
C SER A 494 1.93 -28.36 -14.33
N GLY A 495 1.13 -28.38 -13.26
CA GLY A 495 0.51 -27.18 -12.69
C GLY A 495 1.53 -26.22 -12.09
N CYS A 496 2.62 -26.75 -11.52
CA CYS A 496 3.71 -25.96 -10.95
C CYS A 496 4.95 -25.90 -11.83
N HIS A 497 5.17 -26.90 -12.68
CA HIS A 497 6.38 -27.04 -13.50
C HIS A 497 6.08 -26.94 -15.00
N THR A 498 7.02 -26.38 -15.76
CA THR A 498 7.02 -26.52 -17.22
C THR A 498 7.67 -27.85 -17.58
N ILE A 499 6.90 -28.71 -18.27
CA ILE A 499 7.27 -30.06 -18.70
C ILE A 499 6.83 -30.23 -20.15
N LYS A 500 7.75 -30.65 -21.01
CA LYS A 500 7.55 -30.84 -22.46
C LYS A 500 6.42 -31.83 -22.72
N GLY A 501 5.45 -31.45 -23.55
CA GLY A 501 4.29 -32.28 -23.86
C GLY A 501 3.19 -32.30 -22.79
N MET A 502 3.27 -31.38 -21.81
CA MET A 502 2.26 -31.17 -20.77
C MET A 502 1.84 -29.70 -20.63
N GLU A 503 2.11 -28.87 -21.64
CA GLU A 503 1.86 -27.42 -21.61
C GLU A 503 0.37 -27.08 -21.58
N LYS A 504 -0.47 -27.97 -22.13
CA LYS A 504 -1.93 -27.80 -22.23
C LYS A 504 -2.71 -28.62 -21.20
N GLU A 505 -2.03 -29.25 -20.24
CA GLU A 505 -2.70 -30.03 -19.21
C GLU A 505 -3.60 -29.16 -18.33
N GLY A 506 -4.79 -29.69 -18.04
CA GLY A 506 -5.73 -29.06 -17.14
C GLY A 506 -5.31 -29.17 -15.67
N ARG A 507 -6.04 -28.45 -14.82
CA ARG A 507 -5.90 -28.56 -13.36
C ARG A 507 -6.47 -29.90 -12.88
N VAL A 508 -5.79 -30.52 -11.92
CA VAL A 508 -6.12 -31.88 -11.45
C VAL A 508 -7.01 -31.90 -10.20
N SER A 509 -7.39 -30.75 -9.65
CA SER A 509 -8.14 -30.66 -8.39
C SER A 509 -9.38 -29.78 -8.49
N VAL A 510 -10.19 -29.80 -7.44
CA VAL A 510 -11.43 -29.05 -7.32
C VAL A 510 -11.18 -27.54 -7.28
N ALA A 511 -12.14 -26.75 -7.76
CA ALA A 511 -12.08 -25.30 -7.67
C ALA A 511 -12.18 -24.82 -6.20
N LEU A 512 -11.30 -23.90 -5.82
CA LEU A 512 -11.34 -23.25 -4.50
C LEU A 512 -12.13 -21.93 -4.51
N SER A 513 -12.45 -21.37 -5.68
CA SER A 513 -13.18 -20.09 -5.83
C SER A 513 -14.53 -20.02 -5.10
N ASN A 514 -15.11 -21.16 -4.69
CA ASN A 514 -16.35 -21.23 -3.90
C ASN A 514 -16.20 -22.05 -2.61
N PHE A 515 -14.96 -22.38 -2.22
CA PHE A 515 -14.72 -23.34 -1.16
C PHE A 515 -15.22 -22.84 0.21
N GLY A 516 -15.22 -21.53 0.44
CA GLY A 516 -15.73 -20.91 1.66
C GLY A 516 -17.22 -21.20 1.95
N ARG A 517 -18.01 -21.51 0.91
CA ARG A 517 -19.43 -21.86 1.03
C ARG A 517 -19.70 -23.32 1.36
N LYS A 518 -18.71 -24.21 1.23
CA LYS A 518 -18.94 -25.64 1.43
C LYS A 518 -19.43 -25.90 2.84
N ARG A 519 -20.56 -26.57 2.97
CA ARG A 519 -21.07 -27.01 4.27
C ARG A 519 -20.32 -28.25 4.76
N VAL A 520 -20.43 -28.51 6.05
CA VAL A 520 -19.78 -29.65 6.71
C VAL A 520 -20.20 -30.99 6.07
N ASP A 521 -21.46 -31.13 5.63
CA ASP A 521 -21.99 -32.30 4.93
C ASP A 521 -21.43 -32.49 3.51
N GLU A 522 -20.83 -31.47 2.92
CA GLU A 522 -20.22 -31.51 1.59
C GLU A 522 -18.70 -31.79 1.62
N LEU A 523 -18.13 -31.98 2.81
CA LEU A 523 -16.72 -32.27 3.02
C LEU A 523 -16.51 -33.77 3.24
N ASP A 524 -15.52 -34.33 2.54
CA ASP A 524 -15.15 -35.74 2.69
C ASP A 524 -14.13 -35.90 3.84
N TYR A 525 -14.55 -36.58 4.90
CA TYR A 525 -13.73 -36.87 6.07
C TYR A 525 -12.92 -38.18 5.91
N GLY A 526 -13.18 -39.00 4.90
CA GLY A 526 -12.55 -40.31 4.77
C GLY A 526 -12.67 -41.13 6.07
N ASP A 527 -11.58 -41.81 6.45
CA ASP A 527 -11.51 -42.64 7.68
C ASP A 527 -10.95 -41.87 8.90
N THR A 528 -10.88 -40.54 8.82
CA THR A 528 -10.28 -39.71 9.88
C THR A 528 -11.14 -39.65 11.15
N LYS A 529 -10.52 -39.25 12.27
CA LYS A 529 -11.19 -38.95 13.54
C LYS A 529 -11.14 -37.46 13.92
N VAL A 530 -10.71 -36.62 12.98
CA VAL A 530 -10.72 -35.15 13.14
C VAL A 530 -12.17 -34.69 13.41
N PRO A 531 -12.42 -33.72 14.31
CA PRO A 531 -13.76 -33.21 14.53
C PRO A 531 -14.44 -32.76 13.23
N HIS A 532 -15.74 -33.05 13.10
CA HIS A 532 -16.51 -32.75 11.89
C HIS A 532 -16.93 -31.29 11.83
N THR A 533 -15.96 -30.39 11.70
CA THR A 533 -16.17 -28.97 11.48
C THR A 533 -15.40 -28.52 10.23
N TRP A 534 -15.86 -27.43 9.60
CA TRP A 534 -15.15 -26.89 8.45
C TRP A 534 -13.72 -26.45 8.82
N ASP A 535 -13.55 -25.82 9.98
CA ASP A 535 -12.24 -25.28 10.40
C ASP A 535 -11.24 -26.40 10.66
N ASP A 536 -11.66 -27.47 11.34
CA ASP A 536 -10.82 -28.64 11.60
C ASP A 536 -10.51 -29.40 10.31
N TRP A 537 -11.50 -29.51 9.40
CA TRP A 537 -11.28 -30.15 8.10
C TRP A 537 -10.19 -29.43 7.30
N VAL A 538 -10.31 -28.10 7.16
CA VAL A 538 -9.35 -27.28 6.41
C VAL A 538 -7.98 -27.30 7.07
N PHE A 539 -7.93 -27.18 8.39
CA PHE A 539 -6.68 -27.25 9.13
C PHE A 539 -5.97 -28.58 8.88
N GLY A 540 -6.68 -29.71 9.04
CA GLY A 540 -6.16 -31.04 8.76
C GLY A 540 -5.73 -31.20 7.30
N LYS A 541 -6.48 -30.62 6.34
CA LYS A 541 -6.19 -30.75 4.90
C LYS A 541 -4.90 -30.03 4.51
N LEU A 542 -4.62 -28.87 5.13
CA LEU A 542 -3.41 -28.09 4.91
C LEU A 542 -2.21 -28.61 5.72
N MET A 543 -2.44 -29.20 6.89
CA MET A 543 -1.42 -29.84 7.73
C MET A 543 -0.91 -31.13 7.08
N ASP A 544 -1.81 -32.09 6.88
CA ASP A 544 -1.54 -33.38 6.24
C ASP A 544 -2.78 -33.89 5.53
N SER A 545 -2.89 -33.56 4.25
CA SER A 545 -3.99 -33.99 3.37
C SER A 545 -4.23 -35.49 3.32
N ARG A 546 -3.25 -36.31 3.73
CA ARG A 546 -3.28 -37.77 3.60
C ARG A 546 -4.10 -38.45 4.68
N ILE A 547 -4.40 -37.77 5.78
CA ILE A 547 -5.27 -38.29 6.86
C ILE A 547 -6.71 -38.58 6.38
N TYR A 548 -7.10 -38.01 5.23
CA TYR A 548 -8.41 -38.22 4.59
C TYR A 548 -8.40 -39.34 3.54
N THR A 549 -7.31 -40.10 3.42
CA THR A 549 -7.22 -41.23 2.49
C THR A 549 -8.03 -42.40 3.03
N THR A 550 -8.74 -43.11 2.15
CA THR A 550 -9.40 -44.39 2.45
C THR A 550 -8.75 -45.53 1.68
N ASP A 551 -9.22 -46.76 1.89
CA ASP A 551 -8.83 -47.94 1.11
C ASP A 551 -9.08 -47.78 -0.41
N ARG A 552 -10.06 -46.95 -0.80
CA ARG A 552 -10.48 -46.73 -2.19
C ARG A 552 -10.10 -45.37 -2.76
N ILE A 553 -9.96 -44.34 -1.92
CA ILE A 553 -9.75 -42.96 -2.34
C ILE A 553 -8.43 -42.45 -1.77
N ILE A 554 -7.43 -42.34 -2.64
CA ILE A 554 -6.12 -41.78 -2.29
C ILE A 554 -6.17 -40.26 -2.41
N SER A 555 -5.90 -39.55 -1.31
CA SER A 555 -5.77 -38.09 -1.32
C SER A 555 -4.52 -37.67 -2.12
N LYS A 556 -4.71 -37.11 -3.31
CA LYS A 556 -3.59 -36.70 -4.21
C LYS A 556 -2.97 -35.35 -3.90
N MET A 557 -3.63 -34.54 -3.06
CA MET A 557 -3.07 -33.26 -2.61
C MET A 557 -1.77 -33.54 -1.83
N PRO A 558 -0.65 -32.87 -2.15
CA PRO A 558 0.61 -33.13 -1.47
C PRO A 558 0.67 -32.45 -0.10
N VAL A 559 1.65 -32.83 0.72
CA VAL A 559 1.86 -32.29 2.06
C VAL A 559 2.83 -31.11 2.00
N PHE A 560 2.32 -29.90 2.25
CA PHE A 560 3.14 -28.68 2.25
C PHE A 560 3.89 -28.46 3.57
N SER A 561 3.39 -29.03 4.68
CA SER A 561 3.90 -28.85 6.05
C SER A 561 4.06 -27.37 6.42
N PHE A 562 3.00 -26.60 6.23
CA PHE A 562 2.91 -25.23 6.73
C PHE A 562 2.95 -25.22 8.27
N ALA A 563 3.41 -24.11 8.85
CA ALA A 563 3.26 -23.85 10.27
C ALA A 563 1.78 -23.64 10.63
N ASP A 564 1.38 -23.87 11.88
CA ASP A 564 -0.01 -23.69 12.30
C ASP A 564 -0.53 -22.27 12.04
N SER A 565 0.32 -21.25 12.26
CA SER A 565 -0.02 -19.85 11.97
C SER A 565 -0.27 -19.58 10.47
N GLU A 566 0.46 -20.28 9.60
CA GLU A 566 0.31 -20.24 8.16
C GLU A 566 -0.99 -20.91 7.72
N ILE A 567 -1.29 -22.09 8.27
CA ILE A 567 -2.55 -22.81 8.02
C ILE A 567 -3.76 -21.96 8.42
N ILE A 568 -3.69 -21.37 9.60
CA ILE A 568 -4.71 -20.47 10.14
C ILE A 568 -4.91 -19.24 9.23
N THR A 569 -3.84 -18.70 8.65
CA THR A 569 -3.89 -17.57 7.71
C THR A 569 -4.51 -17.96 6.37
N LEU A 570 -4.10 -19.10 5.79
CA LEU A 570 -4.69 -19.63 4.56
C LEU A 570 -6.16 -19.98 4.74
N ARG A 571 -6.54 -20.55 5.90
CA ARG A 571 -7.93 -20.86 6.25
C ARG A 571 -8.81 -19.62 6.17
N THR A 572 -8.35 -18.48 6.69
CA THR A 572 -9.06 -17.19 6.59
C THR A 572 -9.28 -16.77 5.14
N LEU A 573 -8.27 -16.90 4.27
CA LEU A 573 -8.46 -16.63 2.84
C LEU A 573 -9.48 -17.60 2.23
N LEU A 574 -9.33 -18.91 2.46
CA LEU A 574 -10.20 -19.95 1.92
C LEU A 574 -11.67 -19.77 2.34
N ARG A 575 -11.90 -19.29 3.56
CA ARG A 575 -13.23 -18.93 4.08
C ARG A 575 -13.88 -17.83 3.25
N GLY A 576 -13.09 -16.86 2.79
CA GLY A 576 -13.53 -15.75 1.95
C GLY A 576 -13.71 -16.11 0.47
N LEU A 577 -13.27 -17.30 0.02
CA LEU A 577 -13.43 -17.69 -1.38
C LEU A 577 -14.86 -18.19 -1.64
N THR A 578 -15.76 -17.25 -1.93
CA THR A 578 -17.17 -17.49 -2.25
C THR A 578 -17.52 -16.99 -3.65
N LYS A 579 -18.46 -17.65 -4.32
CA LYS A 579 -19.05 -17.17 -5.58
C LYS A 579 -20.04 -16.03 -5.37
N ASP A 580 -20.59 -15.91 -4.17
CA ASP A 580 -21.49 -14.82 -3.84
C ASP A 580 -20.70 -13.54 -3.75
N VAL A 581 -21.13 -12.60 -4.56
CA VAL A 581 -20.63 -11.23 -4.57
C VAL A 581 -21.86 -10.35 -4.35
N PRO A 582 -21.79 -9.37 -3.44
CA PRO A 582 -22.87 -8.43 -3.25
C PRO A 582 -23.09 -7.60 -4.52
N ASP A 583 -24.14 -6.79 -4.53
CA ASP A 583 -24.37 -5.85 -5.64
C ASP A 583 -23.14 -4.97 -5.94
N GLU A 584 -23.03 -4.49 -7.17
CA GLU A 584 -21.86 -3.70 -7.61
C GLU A 584 -21.66 -2.46 -6.74
N ASP A 585 -22.74 -1.86 -6.23
CA ASP A 585 -22.74 -0.71 -5.33
C ASP A 585 -21.99 -0.96 -4.00
N TYR A 586 -21.83 -2.22 -3.57
CA TYR A 586 -21.10 -2.58 -2.36
C TYR A 586 -19.68 -3.07 -2.65
N GLN A 587 -19.37 -3.35 -3.91
CA GLN A 587 -18.07 -3.83 -4.30
C GLN A 587 -17.08 -2.67 -4.45
N ARG A 588 -15.81 -3.00 -4.27
CA ARG A 588 -14.75 -2.09 -4.66
C ARG A 588 -14.76 -1.95 -6.18
N GLU A 589 -15.01 -0.74 -6.67
CA GLU A 589 -14.95 -0.43 -8.10
C GLU A 589 -13.59 -0.84 -8.67
N PHE A 590 -13.62 -1.70 -9.69
CA PHE A 590 -12.43 -2.22 -10.37
C PHE A 590 -12.14 -1.41 -11.63
N ASP A 591 -11.98 -0.11 -11.45
CA ASP A 591 -11.75 0.86 -12.52
C ASP A 591 -10.41 0.61 -13.25
N LYS A 592 -10.19 1.32 -14.37
CA LYS A 592 -8.97 1.22 -15.18
C LYS A 592 -7.70 1.51 -14.37
N ASN A 593 -7.76 2.42 -13.39
CA ASN A 593 -6.62 2.79 -12.57
C ASN A 593 -6.25 1.63 -11.62
N LEU A 594 -7.24 1.02 -10.97
CA LEU A 594 -7.06 -0.12 -10.09
C LEU A 594 -6.60 -1.36 -10.86
N GLN A 595 -7.14 -1.63 -12.06
CA GLN A 595 -6.64 -2.68 -12.95
C GLN A 595 -5.15 -2.51 -13.28
N THR A 596 -4.73 -1.27 -13.53
CA THR A 596 -3.33 -0.92 -13.80
C THR A 596 -2.45 -1.16 -12.56
N ILE A 597 -2.94 -0.78 -11.38
CA ILE A 597 -2.27 -1.04 -10.10
C ILE A 597 -2.11 -2.55 -9.87
N GLU A 598 -3.16 -3.32 -10.10
CA GLU A 598 -3.15 -4.77 -9.91
C GLU A 598 -2.18 -5.50 -10.85
N ALA A 599 -2.12 -5.09 -12.12
CA ALA A 599 -1.13 -5.62 -13.06
C ALA A 599 0.31 -5.36 -12.55
N GLY A 600 0.57 -4.17 -12.02
CA GLY A 600 1.83 -3.80 -11.40
C GLY A 600 2.18 -4.59 -10.14
N ARG A 601 1.23 -4.75 -9.22
CA ARG A 601 1.39 -5.55 -8.00
C ARG A 601 1.73 -7.00 -8.34
N LYS A 602 0.99 -7.63 -9.26
CA LYS A 602 1.25 -9.00 -9.73
C LYS A 602 2.67 -9.14 -10.30
N LEU A 603 3.09 -8.22 -11.18
CA LEU A 603 4.39 -8.30 -11.84
C LEU A 603 5.56 -8.05 -10.86
N THR A 604 5.45 -7.03 -10.01
CA THR A 604 6.47 -6.71 -9.00
C THR A 604 6.58 -7.78 -7.91
N HIS A 605 5.49 -8.45 -7.57
CA HIS A 605 5.51 -9.63 -6.69
C HIS A 605 6.15 -10.84 -7.39
N TYR A 606 5.83 -11.10 -8.65
CA TYR A 606 6.42 -12.19 -9.42
C TYR A 606 7.94 -12.12 -9.49
N TYR A 607 8.49 -10.93 -9.81
CA TYR A 607 9.93 -10.67 -9.82
C TYR A 607 10.52 -10.39 -8.44
N ASN A 608 9.69 -10.44 -7.39
CA ASN A 608 10.10 -10.26 -6.01
C ASN A 608 10.75 -8.90 -5.71
N CYS A 609 10.32 -7.84 -6.40
CA CYS A 609 10.78 -6.47 -6.18
C CYS A 609 10.51 -6.04 -4.72
N ILE A 610 9.39 -6.52 -4.15
CA ILE A 610 8.96 -6.21 -2.78
C ILE A 610 9.86 -6.82 -1.69
N ASN A 611 10.71 -7.80 -1.98
CA ASN A 611 11.67 -8.27 -0.97
C ASN A 611 12.76 -7.22 -0.70
N CYS A 612 13.19 -6.49 -1.75
CA CYS A 612 14.20 -5.46 -1.64
C CYS A 612 13.58 -4.09 -1.35
N HIS A 613 12.57 -3.73 -2.12
CA HIS A 613 11.90 -2.44 -2.05
C HIS A 613 10.64 -2.52 -1.20
N GLN A 614 10.39 -1.48 -0.43
CA GLN A 614 9.03 -1.23 0.03
C GLN A 614 8.27 -0.51 -1.09
N ILE A 615 7.15 -1.09 -1.51
CA ILE A 615 6.23 -0.51 -2.48
C ILE A 615 4.88 -0.41 -1.78
N GLU A 616 4.27 0.78 -1.80
CA GLU A 616 3.10 1.07 -0.97
C GLU A 616 3.38 0.75 0.51
N GLU A 617 2.56 -0.10 1.14
CA GLU A 617 2.70 -0.55 2.53
C GLU A 617 3.31 -1.96 2.63
N VAL A 618 3.84 -2.51 1.53
CA VAL A 618 4.32 -3.90 1.44
C VAL A 618 5.81 -3.97 1.11
N GLY A 619 6.51 -4.93 1.72
CA GLY A 619 7.87 -5.31 1.33
C GLY A 619 8.99 -4.68 2.16
N GLY A 620 10.19 -4.58 1.57
CA GLY A 620 11.39 -4.08 2.23
C GLY A 620 12.05 -5.07 3.19
N ALA A 621 11.74 -6.37 3.08
CA ALA A 621 12.25 -7.42 3.98
C ALA A 621 13.79 -7.48 4.06
N ILE A 622 14.50 -7.10 3.00
CA ILE A 622 15.96 -7.08 2.96
C ILE A 622 16.57 -6.19 4.04
N LYS A 623 15.86 -5.17 4.54
CA LYS A 623 16.33 -4.29 5.62
C LYS A 623 16.77 -5.08 6.85
N ALA A 624 16.10 -6.20 7.16
CA ALA A 624 16.45 -7.07 8.29
C ALA A 624 17.83 -7.74 8.15
N THR A 625 18.42 -7.75 6.94
CA THR A 625 19.75 -8.31 6.68
C THR A 625 20.87 -7.29 6.72
N LEU A 626 20.53 -5.99 6.81
CA LEU A 626 21.47 -4.88 6.76
C LEU A 626 21.81 -4.41 8.17
N ASP A 627 23.08 -4.03 8.35
CA ASP A 627 23.55 -3.50 9.63
C ASP A 627 23.25 -2.00 9.78
N ASP A 628 23.05 -1.28 8.65
CA ASP A 628 22.71 0.14 8.59
C ASP A 628 21.61 0.38 7.54
N GLU A 629 20.55 1.09 7.93
CA GLU A 629 19.42 1.45 7.05
C GLU A 629 19.82 2.36 5.88
N GLY A 630 20.93 3.08 5.98
CA GLY A 630 21.52 3.84 4.87
C GLY A 630 21.88 2.97 3.65
N PHE A 631 22.03 1.66 3.85
CA PHE A 631 22.24 0.69 2.77
C PHE A 631 20.93 0.13 2.18
N ALA A 632 19.77 0.50 2.71
CA ALA A 632 18.50 -0.04 2.27
C ALA A 632 18.14 0.44 0.84
N PRO A 633 17.56 -0.44 0.02
CA PRO A 633 16.93 -0.02 -1.23
C PRO A 633 15.85 1.05 -0.98
N PRO A 634 15.64 1.96 -1.93
CA PRO A 634 14.71 3.07 -1.76
C PRO A 634 13.25 2.60 -1.68
N PHE A 635 12.45 3.40 -0.96
CA PHE A 635 10.99 3.37 -1.01
C PHE A 635 10.49 3.84 -2.39
N LEU A 636 9.59 3.07 -3.00
CA LEU A 636 9.19 3.27 -4.40
C LEU A 636 7.78 3.85 -4.61
N LEU A 637 7.01 4.11 -3.54
CA LEU A 637 5.69 4.76 -3.70
C LEU A 637 5.74 6.05 -4.54
N PRO A 638 6.69 6.99 -4.36
CA PRO A 638 6.66 8.25 -5.11
C PRO A 638 7.18 8.13 -6.55
N GLU A 639 7.60 6.94 -7.02
CA GLU A 639 8.41 6.81 -8.23
C GLU A 639 7.71 7.35 -9.49
N GLY A 640 6.40 7.17 -9.63
CA GLY A 640 5.64 7.64 -10.80
C GLY A 640 5.54 9.17 -10.88
N SER A 641 5.50 9.84 -9.73
CA SER A 641 5.58 11.30 -9.67
C SER A 641 7.03 11.80 -9.76
N LYS A 642 8.01 10.97 -9.39
CA LYS A 642 9.41 11.36 -9.20
C LYS A 642 10.27 11.31 -10.44
N VAL A 643 10.27 10.19 -11.15
CA VAL A 643 11.23 9.97 -12.24
C VAL A 643 10.58 10.09 -13.60
N GLN A 644 11.35 10.53 -14.58
CA GLN A 644 10.92 10.63 -15.97
C GLN A 644 10.72 9.22 -16.55
N GLU A 645 9.66 9.05 -17.33
CA GLU A 645 9.30 7.76 -17.92
C GLU A 645 10.44 7.19 -18.80
N PRO A 646 11.06 7.95 -19.74
CA PRO A 646 12.15 7.43 -20.56
C PRO A 646 13.38 6.99 -19.75
N TRP A 647 13.67 7.70 -18.66
CA TRP A 647 14.74 7.32 -17.74
C TRP A 647 14.42 6.01 -17.03
N LEU A 648 13.21 5.87 -16.49
CA LEU A 648 12.81 4.65 -15.77
C LEU A 648 12.82 3.43 -16.70
N HIS A 649 12.39 3.58 -17.96
CA HIS A 649 12.49 2.53 -18.96
C HIS A 649 13.93 2.05 -19.12
N THR A 650 14.84 2.99 -19.41
CA THR A 650 16.28 2.71 -19.61
C THR A 650 16.89 2.09 -18.36
N PHE A 651 16.54 2.59 -17.17
CA PHE A 651 17.03 2.07 -15.90
C PHE A 651 16.58 0.64 -15.64
N LEU A 652 15.32 0.28 -15.94
CA LEU A 652 14.81 -1.08 -15.76
C LEU A 652 15.40 -2.08 -16.77
N THR A 653 15.77 -1.63 -17.97
CA THR A 653 16.52 -2.44 -18.94
C THR A 653 17.92 -2.76 -18.45
N GLY A 654 18.64 -1.77 -17.90
CA GLY A 654 20.02 -1.92 -17.45
C GLY A 654 20.35 -0.95 -16.31
N PRO A 655 20.14 -1.33 -15.03
CA PRO A 655 20.31 -0.42 -13.91
C PRO A 655 21.75 0.08 -13.76
N THR A 656 21.92 1.40 -13.73
CA THR A 656 23.18 2.07 -13.41
C THR A 656 23.25 2.44 -11.92
N PRO A 657 24.44 2.50 -11.30
CA PRO A 657 24.55 2.90 -9.89
C PRO A 657 24.09 4.35 -9.67
N ILE A 658 23.03 4.54 -8.87
CA ILE A 658 22.55 5.88 -8.45
C ILE A 658 23.19 6.30 -7.12
N ARG A 659 23.50 5.33 -6.26
CA ARG A 659 24.12 5.51 -4.94
C ARG A 659 25.38 4.64 -4.88
N PRO A 660 26.56 5.17 -5.26
CA PRO A 660 27.78 4.36 -5.40
C PRO A 660 28.27 3.73 -4.10
N TRP A 661 27.85 4.23 -2.93
CA TRP A 661 28.17 3.64 -1.63
C TRP A 661 27.32 2.40 -1.30
N LEU A 662 26.24 2.12 -2.03
CA LEU A 662 25.49 0.89 -1.83
C LEU A 662 26.28 -0.32 -2.33
N LYS A 663 26.56 -1.26 -1.43
CA LYS A 663 27.14 -2.56 -1.82
C LYS A 663 26.12 -3.45 -2.54
N ILE A 664 24.84 -3.35 -2.14
CA ILE A 664 23.73 -4.07 -2.80
C ILE A 664 23.51 -3.51 -4.19
N ARG A 665 23.38 -4.41 -5.17
CA ARG A 665 23.14 -4.05 -6.57
C ARG A 665 21.66 -4.17 -6.91
N MET A 666 21.11 -3.16 -7.58
CA MET A 666 19.80 -3.27 -8.24
C MET A 666 19.90 -4.32 -9.36
N PRO A 667 19.17 -5.45 -9.29
CA PRO A 667 19.36 -6.53 -10.25
C PRO A 667 18.82 -6.20 -11.65
N THR A 668 19.42 -6.80 -12.69
CA THR A 668 18.84 -6.80 -14.05
C THR A 668 17.90 -7.99 -14.17
N PHE A 669 16.60 -7.73 -14.21
CA PHE A 669 15.59 -8.77 -14.43
C PHE A 669 15.37 -9.08 -15.92
N SER A 670 15.90 -8.26 -16.85
CA SER A 670 15.70 -8.37 -18.31
C SER A 670 14.22 -8.36 -18.69
N LEU A 671 13.45 -7.47 -18.08
CA LEU A 671 12.02 -7.29 -18.38
C LEU A 671 11.81 -6.98 -19.87
N THR A 672 10.70 -7.45 -20.45
CA THR A 672 10.27 -7.01 -21.78
C THR A 672 9.78 -5.56 -21.75
N ASP A 673 9.70 -4.91 -22.92
CA ASP A 673 9.17 -3.54 -23.00
C ASP A 673 7.72 -3.45 -22.46
N ASP A 674 6.91 -4.48 -22.67
CA ASP A 674 5.55 -4.58 -22.11
C ASP A 674 5.57 -4.66 -20.57
N GLU A 675 6.46 -5.48 -20.01
CA GLU A 675 6.63 -5.61 -18.56
C GLU A 675 7.14 -4.31 -17.93
N ILE A 676 8.09 -3.63 -18.57
CA ILE A 676 8.57 -2.31 -18.15
C ILE A 676 7.41 -1.31 -18.18
N GLY A 677 6.61 -1.31 -19.26
CA GLY A 677 5.43 -0.46 -19.38
C GLY A 677 4.38 -0.72 -18.29
N ILE A 678 4.19 -1.96 -17.86
CA ILE A 678 3.32 -2.31 -16.72
C ILE A 678 3.86 -1.66 -15.44
N VAL A 679 5.16 -1.76 -15.15
CA VAL A 679 5.77 -1.16 -13.95
C VAL A 679 5.67 0.38 -13.97
N GLN A 680 5.91 1.01 -15.12
CA GLN A 680 5.79 2.46 -15.27
C GLN A 680 4.35 2.94 -15.02
N ARG A 681 3.37 2.32 -15.70
CA ARG A 681 1.95 2.67 -15.53
C ARG A 681 1.47 2.40 -14.13
N TYR A 682 1.95 1.34 -13.48
CA TYR A 682 1.67 1.06 -12.08
C TYR A 682 2.10 2.21 -11.17
N PHE A 683 3.36 2.65 -11.26
CA PHE A 683 3.83 3.75 -10.42
C PHE A 683 3.10 5.07 -10.71
N LEU A 684 2.69 5.32 -11.95
CA LEU A 684 1.87 6.49 -12.30
C LEU A 684 0.44 6.38 -11.72
N ALA A 685 -0.18 5.20 -11.82
CA ALA A 685 -1.53 4.93 -11.34
C ALA A 685 -1.65 5.04 -9.81
N LEU A 686 -0.58 4.76 -9.06
CA LEU A 686 -0.50 5.04 -7.62
C LEU A 686 -0.69 6.53 -7.28
N HIS A 687 -0.41 7.42 -8.24
CA HIS A 687 -0.59 8.87 -8.13
C HIS A 687 -1.75 9.40 -8.97
N LYS A 688 -2.63 8.51 -9.48
CA LYS A 688 -3.74 8.84 -10.39
C LYS A 688 -3.29 9.61 -11.64
N ARG A 689 -2.13 9.24 -12.19
CA ARG A 689 -1.58 9.82 -13.42
C ARG A 689 -1.60 8.78 -14.53
N GLU A 690 -1.81 9.24 -15.76
CA GLU A 690 -1.61 8.42 -16.95
C GLU A 690 -0.21 8.67 -17.54
N MET A 691 0.25 7.74 -18.38
CA MET A 691 1.55 7.84 -19.03
C MET A 691 1.49 8.85 -20.17
N GLU A 692 2.30 9.89 -20.07
CA GLU A 692 2.45 10.91 -21.10
C GLU A 692 3.92 11.06 -21.50
N LEU A 693 4.22 10.93 -22.79
CA LEU A 693 5.56 11.17 -23.31
C LEU A 693 5.80 12.68 -23.37
N ARG A 694 6.61 13.19 -22.43
CA ARG A 694 7.01 14.60 -22.36
C ARG A 694 8.54 14.70 -22.41
N ASP A 695 9.05 15.74 -23.07
CA ASP A 695 10.47 16.10 -22.93
C ASP A 695 10.64 17.01 -21.71
N TYR A 696 10.98 16.40 -20.58
CA TYR A 696 11.22 17.13 -19.35
C TYR A 696 12.53 17.94 -19.38
N ARG A 697 13.47 17.66 -20.30
CA ARG A 697 14.82 18.25 -20.30
C ARG A 697 14.83 19.70 -20.79
N ALA A 698 13.83 20.10 -21.56
CA ALA A 698 13.74 21.38 -22.24
C ALA A 698 12.89 22.43 -21.50
N ILE A 699 12.85 22.40 -20.16
CA ILE A 699 12.18 23.46 -19.41
C ILE A 699 12.89 24.82 -19.62
N PRO A 700 12.14 25.93 -19.80
CA PRO A 700 12.73 27.25 -19.81
C PRO A 700 13.27 27.58 -18.42
N LEU A 701 14.53 28.00 -18.36
CA LEU A 701 15.19 28.43 -17.13
C LEU A 701 15.22 29.96 -17.11
N ASP A 702 14.85 30.54 -15.97
CA ASP A 702 14.95 31.99 -15.77
C ASP A 702 16.32 32.30 -15.14
N GLU A 703 17.07 33.22 -15.74
CA GLU A 703 18.40 33.60 -15.26
C GLU A 703 18.34 34.15 -13.82
N ASN A 704 17.29 34.90 -13.48
CA ASN A 704 17.09 35.41 -12.12
C ASN A 704 16.91 34.25 -11.11
N TYR A 705 16.19 33.19 -11.48
CA TYR A 705 16.03 32.01 -10.64
C TYR A 705 17.30 31.18 -10.54
N VAL A 706 18.08 31.06 -11.62
CA VAL A 706 19.36 30.33 -11.57
C VAL A 706 20.35 31.01 -10.62
N VAL A 707 20.46 32.34 -10.67
CA VAL A 707 21.37 33.11 -9.80
C VAL A 707 20.94 33.01 -8.33
N ASN A 708 19.68 33.29 -8.02
CA ASN A 708 19.17 33.21 -6.65
C ASN A 708 19.15 31.77 -6.12
N GLY A 709 18.86 30.80 -6.98
CA GLY A 709 18.88 29.37 -6.65
C GLY A 709 20.27 28.87 -6.30
N LYS A 710 21.31 29.36 -6.98
CA LYS A 710 22.71 29.08 -6.63
C LYS A 710 23.03 29.55 -5.21
N LYS A 711 22.66 30.79 -4.89
CA LYS A 711 22.88 31.37 -3.55
C LYS A 711 22.19 30.53 -2.47
N LEU A 712 20.90 30.24 -2.65
CA LEU A 712 20.13 29.38 -1.73
C LEU A 712 20.75 27.98 -1.58
N PHE A 713 21.23 27.39 -2.68
CA PHE A 713 21.85 26.07 -2.67
C PHE A 713 23.15 26.03 -1.84
N GLU A 714 23.93 27.11 -1.91
CA GLU A 714 25.14 27.31 -1.10
C GLU A 714 24.79 27.59 0.37
N ASP A 715 23.83 28.48 0.63
CA ASP A 715 23.38 28.87 1.98
C ASP A 715 22.76 27.68 2.74
N TYR A 716 21.99 26.83 2.06
CA TYR A 716 21.45 25.58 2.61
C TYR A 716 22.43 24.40 2.58
N GLN A 717 23.68 24.63 2.17
CA GLN A 717 24.75 23.64 2.19
C GLN A 717 24.36 22.30 1.53
N CYS A 718 23.69 22.35 0.38
CA CYS A 718 23.11 21.16 -0.25
C CYS A 718 24.16 20.07 -0.55
N LEU A 719 25.41 20.46 -0.84
CA LEU A 719 26.54 19.55 -1.08
C LEU A 719 27.15 18.92 0.18
N SER A 720 26.64 19.24 1.36
CA SER A 720 27.03 18.54 2.60
C SER A 720 26.54 17.08 2.62
N CYS A 721 25.45 16.81 1.90
CA CYS A 721 24.86 15.48 1.73
C CYS A 721 24.83 15.04 0.26
N HIS A 722 24.51 15.95 -0.67
CA HIS A 722 24.51 15.66 -2.10
C HIS A 722 25.89 15.79 -2.74
N TYR A 723 26.07 15.18 -3.90
CA TYR A 723 27.29 15.31 -4.70
C TYR A 723 26.98 15.58 -6.17
N THR A 724 27.97 16.11 -6.90
CA THR A 724 27.95 16.31 -8.36
C THR A 724 29.13 15.63 -9.06
N GLY A 725 29.95 14.89 -8.32
CA GLY A 725 31.06 14.10 -8.85
C GLY A 725 31.78 13.34 -7.73
N LYS A 726 32.38 14.07 -6.77
CA LYS A 726 33.05 13.46 -5.60
C LYS A 726 32.08 13.30 -4.43
N ILE A 727 32.00 12.09 -3.87
CA ILE A 727 31.18 11.78 -2.68
C ILE A 727 31.79 12.48 -1.45
N PRO A 728 30.99 13.13 -0.58
CA PRO A 728 31.44 13.71 0.67
C PRO A 728 32.21 12.70 1.55
N GLU A 729 33.42 13.07 1.97
CA GLU A 729 34.25 12.22 2.84
C GLU A 729 33.78 12.28 4.30
N GLY A 730 34.01 11.20 5.05
CA GLY A 730 33.71 11.13 6.49
C GLY A 730 32.22 11.07 6.88
N LYS A 731 31.31 11.01 5.89
CA LYS A 731 29.87 10.84 6.11
C LYS A 731 29.48 9.37 6.20
N SER A 732 28.50 9.07 7.04
CA SER A 732 27.90 7.74 7.06
C SER A 732 27.04 7.53 5.79
N PRO A 733 26.83 6.29 5.34
CA PRO A 733 25.92 5.97 4.23
C PRO A 733 24.51 6.57 4.37
N ALA A 734 24.02 6.68 5.60
CA ALA A 734 22.72 7.26 5.92
C ALA A 734 22.66 8.79 5.75
N ASP A 735 23.80 9.48 5.81
CA ASP A 735 23.91 10.94 5.64
C ASP A 735 24.17 11.36 4.18
N LEU A 736 24.41 10.40 3.30
CA LEU A 736 24.70 10.63 1.88
C LEU A 736 23.42 10.68 1.05
N ALA A 737 23.37 11.61 0.10
CA ALA A 737 22.23 11.83 -0.78
C ALA A 737 22.60 11.71 -2.27
N PRO A 738 21.65 11.37 -3.16
CA PRO A 738 21.95 11.06 -4.57
C PRO A 738 22.64 12.17 -5.36
N ASN A 739 23.33 11.79 -6.45
CA ASN A 739 23.99 12.72 -7.37
C ASN A 739 22.97 13.71 -7.97
N LEU A 740 23.13 15.01 -7.71
CA LEU A 740 22.24 16.04 -8.26
C LEU A 740 22.54 16.37 -9.72
N ALA A 741 23.73 16.03 -10.24
CA ALA A 741 24.02 16.16 -11.67
C ALA A 741 23.09 15.30 -12.53
N LEU A 742 22.56 14.19 -11.98
CA LEU A 742 21.60 13.32 -12.66
C LEU A 742 20.16 13.85 -12.64
N ALA A 743 19.88 14.94 -11.92
CA ALA A 743 18.51 15.42 -11.69
C ALA A 743 17.78 15.73 -13.01
N LYS A 744 18.43 16.44 -13.94
CA LYS A 744 17.86 16.80 -15.25
C LYS A 744 17.50 15.59 -16.12
N GLU A 745 18.23 14.50 -16.00
CA GLU A 745 18.00 13.28 -16.78
C GLU A 745 16.99 12.33 -16.12
N ARG A 746 16.94 12.34 -14.79
CA ARG A 746 16.21 11.37 -14.00
C ARG A 746 14.88 11.88 -13.46
N LEU A 747 14.85 13.09 -12.90
CA LEU A 747 13.74 13.59 -12.10
C LEU A 747 12.79 14.43 -12.93
N LYS A 748 11.49 14.38 -12.61
CA LYS A 748 10.52 15.32 -13.15
C LYS A 748 10.73 16.70 -12.50
N PRO A 749 10.70 17.81 -13.26
CA PRO A 749 10.96 19.14 -12.73
C PRO A 749 9.94 19.56 -11.67
N ASP A 750 8.66 19.23 -11.87
CA ASP A 750 7.60 19.55 -10.91
C ASP A 750 7.76 18.76 -9.60
N TRP A 751 8.31 17.55 -9.67
CA TRP A 751 8.58 16.75 -8.47
C TRP A 751 9.66 17.37 -7.59
N ILE A 752 10.67 18.03 -8.17
CA ILE A 752 11.70 18.71 -7.38
C ILE A 752 11.06 19.83 -6.55
N LEU A 753 10.07 20.53 -7.10
CA LEU A 753 9.32 21.57 -6.38
C LEU A 753 8.57 20.96 -5.19
N ASP A 754 7.82 19.88 -5.43
CA ASP A 754 7.10 19.14 -4.39
C ASP A 754 8.05 18.58 -3.31
N TRP A 755 9.20 18.03 -3.72
CA TRP A 755 10.18 17.44 -2.82
C TRP A 755 10.85 18.45 -1.90
N ILE A 756 11.25 19.62 -2.42
CA ILE A 756 11.86 20.67 -1.61
C ILE A 756 10.83 21.30 -0.67
N ALA A 757 9.58 21.45 -1.11
CA ALA A 757 8.52 22.04 -0.31
C ALA A 757 8.12 21.20 0.91
N ARG A 758 8.15 19.85 0.78
CA ARG A 758 7.57 18.94 1.78
C ARG A 758 8.19 17.53 1.74
N PRO A 759 9.50 17.40 1.99
CA PRO A 759 10.19 16.12 1.87
C PRO A 759 9.60 15.03 2.79
N ASP A 760 9.31 15.38 4.05
CA ASP A 760 8.75 14.45 5.06
C ASP A 760 7.36 13.93 4.70
N SER A 761 6.55 14.74 4.00
CA SER A 761 5.22 14.32 3.54
C SER A 761 5.29 13.31 2.40
N ILE A 762 6.36 13.32 1.61
CA ILE A 762 6.54 12.44 0.45
C ILE A 762 7.27 11.16 0.87
N GLN A 763 8.28 11.27 1.72
CA GLN A 763 9.02 10.14 2.27
C GLN A 763 9.17 10.31 3.78
N PRO A 764 8.27 9.72 4.58
CA PRO A 764 8.38 9.75 6.03
C PRO A 764 9.73 9.21 6.51
N GLY A 765 10.34 9.90 7.47
CA GLY A 765 11.67 9.54 8.00
C GLY A 765 12.83 9.87 7.08
N THR A 766 12.62 10.71 6.05
CA THR A 766 13.71 11.21 5.21
C THR A 766 14.70 12.07 6.00
N ARG A 767 15.97 12.05 5.59
CA ARG A 767 17.03 12.91 6.15
C ARG A 767 17.15 14.25 5.43
N MET A 768 16.39 14.45 4.35
CA MET A 768 16.35 15.74 3.63
C MET A 768 15.70 16.80 4.53
N PRO A 769 16.40 17.89 4.89
CA PRO A 769 15.83 18.93 5.72
C PRO A 769 14.67 19.65 5.01
N ASN A 770 13.64 20.03 5.77
CA ASN A 770 12.60 20.92 5.29
C ASN A 770 12.98 22.38 5.57
N TYR A 771 13.40 23.10 4.52
CA TYR A 771 13.76 24.53 4.60
C TYR A 771 12.54 25.46 4.47
N PHE A 772 11.35 24.92 4.19
CA PHE A 772 10.13 25.68 3.94
C PHE A 772 8.92 25.19 4.78
N PRO A 773 9.04 25.09 6.12
CA PRO A 773 7.91 24.71 6.96
C PRO A 773 6.74 25.69 6.74
N ASP A 774 5.52 25.14 6.60
CA ASP A 774 4.29 25.91 6.32
C ASP A 774 4.37 26.84 5.10
N MET A 775 5.21 26.49 4.11
CA MET A 775 5.48 27.31 2.92
C MET A 775 6.04 28.70 3.25
N GLN A 776 6.84 28.82 4.32
CA GLN A 776 7.54 30.03 4.71
C GLN A 776 9.03 29.91 4.39
N ALA A 777 9.64 30.95 3.82
CA ALA A 777 11.07 30.97 3.51
C ALA A 777 11.89 31.32 4.76
N SER A 778 12.98 30.59 5.01
CA SER A 778 13.92 30.93 6.10
C SER A 778 14.79 32.15 5.80
N ASP A 779 15.06 32.44 4.52
CA ASP A 779 15.77 33.64 4.10
C ASP A 779 14.80 34.63 3.45
N SER A 780 14.44 35.70 4.17
CA SER A 780 13.55 36.74 3.66
C SER A 780 14.22 37.69 2.64
N SER A 781 15.55 37.64 2.49
CA SER A 781 16.31 38.56 1.64
C SER A 781 16.31 38.17 0.16
N ILE A 782 16.15 36.88 -0.14
CA ILE A 782 16.17 36.34 -1.50
C ILE A 782 14.74 36.26 -2.05
N LEU A 783 14.51 36.81 -3.26
CA LEU A 783 13.21 36.80 -3.95
C LEU A 783 12.03 37.29 -3.07
N GLY A 784 12.30 38.28 -2.21
CA GLY A 784 11.30 38.87 -1.30
C GLY A 784 10.75 37.91 -0.26
N GLY A 785 11.48 36.84 0.09
CA GLY A 785 11.03 35.84 1.07
C GLY A 785 9.88 34.95 0.58
N ASN A 786 9.59 34.93 -0.73
CA ASN A 786 8.53 34.08 -1.26
C ASN A 786 9.03 32.63 -1.42
N ALA A 787 8.51 31.73 -0.58
CA ALA A 787 8.92 30.32 -0.59
C ALA A 787 8.73 29.64 -1.95
N ARG A 788 7.64 29.91 -2.68
CA ARG A 788 7.38 29.28 -3.99
C ARG A 788 8.42 29.70 -5.01
N GLU A 789 8.79 30.98 -5.00
CA GLU A 789 9.80 31.54 -5.89
C GLU A 789 11.19 30.99 -5.56
N GLN A 790 11.54 30.86 -4.27
CA GLN A 790 12.81 30.25 -3.83
C GLN A 790 12.92 28.76 -4.16
N ILE A 791 11.84 28.00 -3.99
CA ILE A 791 11.79 26.59 -4.37
C ILE A 791 11.98 26.44 -5.88
N ARG A 792 11.33 27.30 -6.68
CA ARG A 792 11.52 27.35 -8.13
C ARG A 792 12.96 27.71 -8.51
N ALA A 793 13.56 28.68 -7.81
CA ALA A 793 14.96 29.07 -7.98
C ALA A 793 15.92 27.90 -7.74
N LEU A 794 15.75 27.16 -6.64
CA LEU A 794 16.52 25.95 -6.36
C LEU A 794 16.36 24.90 -7.47
N ARG A 795 15.15 24.66 -7.96
CA ARG A 795 14.89 23.72 -9.08
C ARG A 795 15.61 24.15 -10.36
N ASP A 796 15.51 25.42 -10.74
CA ASP A 796 16.18 25.95 -11.94
C ASP A 796 17.69 25.79 -11.84
N TYR A 797 18.28 26.14 -10.69
CA TYR A 797 19.72 25.95 -10.46
C TYR A 797 20.13 24.47 -10.52
N ILE A 798 19.39 23.57 -9.86
CA ILE A 798 19.63 22.11 -9.93
C ILE A 798 19.61 21.62 -11.39
N TRP A 799 18.76 22.19 -12.24
CA TRP A 799 18.67 21.84 -13.66
C TRP A 799 19.92 22.20 -14.48
N THR A 800 20.71 23.17 -13.99
CA THR A 800 21.98 23.59 -14.61
C THR A 800 23.16 22.69 -14.22
N LEU A 801 23.05 21.91 -13.15
CA LEU A 801 24.13 21.06 -12.66
C LEU A 801 24.55 20.02 -13.70
N ARG A 802 25.86 19.74 -13.74
CA ARG A 802 26.52 18.74 -14.58
C ARG A 802 27.51 17.98 -13.74
N GLU A 803 27.91 16.79 -14.18
CA GLU A 803 28.97 16.08 -13.49
C GLU A 803 30.25 16.92 -13.54
N SER A 804 30.80 17.20 -12.35
CA SER A 804 32.12 17.80 -12.25
C SER A 804 33.13 16.79 -12.78
N ARG A 805 33.76 17.10 -13.90
CA ARG A 805 34.83 16.27 -14.48
C ARG A 805 36.00 16.08 -13.53
#